data_AF-A0A098LNA1-F1
#
_entry.id   AF-A0A098LNA1-F1
#
_cell.length_a   1.000
_cell.length_b   1.000
_cell.length_c   1.000
_cell.angle_alpha   90.00
_cell.angle_beta   90.00
_cell.angle_gamma   90.00
#
_symmetry.space_group_name_H-M   'P 1'
#
loop_
_entity.id
_entity.type
_entity.pdbx_description
1 polymer ?
#
loop_
_entity_poly.entity_id
_entity_poly.type
_entity_poly.pdbx_seq_one_letter_code
_entity_poly.pdbx_strand_id
1 'polypeptide(L)'
;MQLKVLEADKVDAYFKDYEKFAQDQLDHWYSKTTVKDDKKLTGSMFSKAAKKVYDEKKDLSFVVPVEYALAQARLEGGLMDKERTEGNIFNVGAFDSGVTSTEQGINNKEKGFDAYYKLMSDSFLSNKTADTLLENGNFTTKSGGVYATNPFYEIEIKAEIGLMHYRDSEYALSGTVGKGKKNAANDVEIVGGLLAQLGYITKDKTKDTDAVCAAILEFQTKELAPEDEEWFKKRMDLVTNATDKENMNIKLKNNKDGIVGKEGTTIGLLYFKTILSSKIPDLKSREDTKEESTAVEAVVNNASTGSATPSAEANATQAIPSDVKVGVKDGQPVGSKTEIIKVQKSLKALGYYQGTADGFITRKDGLESDTVKAIKKFQKDHQLSESGNIDAATASEIVKAVAALPAAPAVTTPAIKAAAKTTSASTTKTNKPAVKPEAVPAKSAEQIYKLYGGEMLAIGKEMLAVSKSNPGLVIKMLDYLSWYEKDNLAYNLSSHLSESDLSSIDKKLVQRLYNELYSGYTSAAEQKQMDKLNKFLPKAEVAKEVVKETKKETKTKVQNSNLDLSGSVGKGGDNKAKDVLKIQNFLVNFNYLASSSEEITAVKTSNTQNPETKIEDKDLKDTIAAIKQYQKYGATTSASVASQDGKISKDKYTHTSMKEMNRIYNQYNDQKFEGVIANVLSDSQWRTQFRYGYNYRNGEDDNEKEYIDFVKKTTGYDDPADLHKASNDEITKVKNKFTGATWWDTEGVKDSSIRTNQKARESKPNYVCCWDTAKLMLDFSGATEKGDNYKVQTFVKDSQSGKFTNQAELGVKYIDAQLKSGKAVFVGIEKGADKTINEGTTDHYIIIVGKGQDGDKWYYNYFDPGTVNKENGYNKDKNRLYIGSDRKTVENGKNKLSQIRVNNE
;
A
#
# COMPACT_ATOMS: atom_id res chain seq x y z
N MET A 1 5.24 11.58 -38.62
CA MET A 1 5.70 11.40 -40.03
C MET A 1 6.68 12.53 -40.33
N GLN A 2 7.79 12.25 -41.03
CA GLN A 2 9.01 13.07 -41.07
C GLN A 2 9.68 13.26 -39.70
N LEU A 3 10.47 12.27 -39.27
CA LEU A 3 11.78 12.57 -38.69
C LEU A 3 12.78 12.31 -39.82
N LYS A 4 13.60 13.32 -40.15
CA LYS A 4 14.47 13.29 -41.33
C LYS A 4 15.84 12.73 -40.97
N VAL A 5 16.41 12.01 -41.94
CA VAL A 5 17.82 11.62 -42.07
C VAL A 5 18.75 12.57 -41.30
N LEU A 6 19.51 12.04 -40.35
CA LEU A 6 20.60 12.78 -39.71
C LEU A 6 21.74 12.99 -40.72
N GLU A 7 22.45 14.12 -40.58
CA GLU A 7 23.75 14.33 -41.23
C GLU A 7 24.68 13.15 -40.95
N ALA A 8 25.50 12.75 -41.92
CA ALA A 8 26.32 11.53 -41.83
C ALA A 8 27.18 11.49 -40.55
N ASP A 9 27.80 12.62 -40.18
CA ASP A 9 28.62 12.75 -38.97
C ASP A 9 27.83 12.47 -37.68
N LYS A 10 26.53 12.81 -37.66
CA LYS A 10 25.62 12.56 -36.53
C LYS A 10 25.12 11.12 -36.49
N VAL A 11 24.99 10.46 -37.64
CA VAL A 11 24.74 9.00 -37.72
C VAL A 11 25.92 8.24 -37.13
N ASP A 12 27.14 8.58 -37.55
CA ASP A 12 28.34 7.90 -37.07
C ASP A 12 28.68 8.26 -35.61
N ALA A 13 28.28 9.43 -35.12
CA ALA A 13 28.30 9.74 -33.68
C ALA A 13 27.32 8.84 -32.91
N TYR A 14 26.05 8.78 -33.34
CA TYR A 14 25.03 7.93 -32.71
C TYR A 14 25.48 6.47 -32.60
N PHE A 15 26.03 5.88 -33.66
CA PHE A 15 26.49 4.48 -33.61
C PHE A 15 27.79 4.25 -32.80
N LYS A 16 28.60 5.29 -32.55
CA LYS A 16 29.71 5.22 -31.59
C LYS A 16 29.21 5.26 -30.16
N ASP A 17 28.26 6.14 -29.83
CA ASP A 17 27.64 6.18 -28.50
C ASP A 17 26.84 4.90 -28.22
N TYR A 18 26.19 4.33 -29.24
CA TYR A 18 25.52 3.03 -29.19
C TYR A 18 26.51 1.88 -28.91
N GLU A 19 27.65 1.82 -29.63
CA GLU A 19 28.70 0.83 -29.38
C GLU A 19 29.29 0.98 -27.98
N LYS A 20 29.54 2.22 -27.53
CA LYS A 20 30.08 2.50 -26.21
C LYS A 20 29.12 2.10 -25.09
N PHE A 21 27.85 2.50 -25.15
CA PHE A 21 26.88 2.15 -24.12
C PHE A 21 26.70 0.63 -24.02
N ALA A 22 26.68 -0.08 -25.15
CA ALA A 22 26.66 -1.54 -25.17
C ALA A 22 27.91 -2.13 -24.50
N GLN A 23 29.11 -1.64 -24.81
CA GLN A 23 30.34 -2.16 -24.21
C GLN A 23 30.42 -1.86 -22.70
N ASP A 24 30.07 -0.66 -22.26
CA ASP A 24 30.09 -0.25 -20.85
C ASP A 24 29.18 -1.17 -19.98
N GLN A 25 27.98 -1.53 -20.47
CA GLN A 25 27.07 -2.45 -19.77
C GLN A 25 27.53 -3.92 -19.84
N LEU A 26 28.09 -4.36 -20.96
CA LEU A 26 28.66 -5.70 -21.11
C LEU A 26 29.85 -5.91 -20.17
N ASP A 27 30.77 -4.96 -20.08
CA ASP A 27 31.92 -5.01 -19.19
C ASP A 27 31.49 -5.02 -17.72
N HIS A 28 30.47 -4.22 -17.36
CA HIS A 28 29.85 -4.28 -16.03
C HIS A 28 29.32 -5.68 -15.70
N TRP A 29 28.62 -6.34 -16.63
CA TRP A 29 28.08 -7.68 -16.39
C TRP A 29 29.15 -8.78 -16.39
N TYR A 30 30.13 -8.73 -17.30
CA TYR A 30 31.23 -9.71 -17.32
C TYR A 30 32.21 -9.53 -16.16
N SER A 31 32.30 -8.36 -15.53
CA SER A 31 33.02 -8.18 -14.26
C SER A 31 32.43 -9.01 -13.10
N LYS A 32 31.15 -9.40 -13.21
CA LYS A 32 30.38 -10.14 -12.20
C LYS A 32 30.19 -11.63 -12.53
N THR A 33 30.67 -12.13 -13.67
CA THR A 33 30.44 -13.52 -14.09
C THR A 33 31.53 -14.02 -15.05
N THR A 34 32.07 -15.21 -14.77
CA THR A 34 32.97 -15.93 -15.66
C THR A 34 32.24 -16.48 -16.88
N VAL A 35 32.23 -15.71 -17.98
CA VAL A 35 31.88 -16.16 -19.33
C VAL A 35 33.16 -16.32 -20.13
N LYS A 36 33.28 -17.38 -20.94
CA LYS A 36 34.45 -17.61 -21.80
C LYS A 36 34.61 -16.49 -22.83
N ASP A 37 35.83 -16.14 -23.21
CA ASP A 37 36.08 -15.01 -24.12
C ASP A 37 35.53 -15.22 -25.54
N ASP A 38 35.48 -16.46 -26.03
CA ASP A 38 34.81 -16.83 -27.29
C ASP A 38 33.27 -16.69 -27.21
N LYS A 39 32.71 -16.76 -26.00
CA LYS A 39 31.26 -16.66 -25.74
C LYS A 39 30.78 -15.25 -25.41
N LYS A 40 31.65 -14.36 -24.89
CA LYS A 40 31.32 -12.93 -24.68
C LYS A 40 30.78 -12.24 -25.93
N LEU A 41 29.93 -11.23 -25.72
CA LEU A 41 29.49 -10.27 -26.74
C LEU A 41 30.34 -9.00 -26.64
N THR A 42 30.32 -8.17 -27.68
CA THR A 42 30.94 -6.84 -27.67
C THR A 42 29.94 -5.78 -28.16
N GLY A 43 30.12 -4.53 -27.74
CA GLY A 43 29.26 -3.42 -28.16
C GLY A 43 29.25 -3.23 -29.68
N SER A 44 30.33 -3.61 -30.35
CA SER A 44 30.43 -3.61 -31.81
C SER A 44 29.47 -4.60 -32.49
N MET A 45 29.08 -5.71 -31.84
CA MET A 45 28.05 -6.61 -32.38
C MET A 45 26.68 -5.92 -32.40
N PHE A 46 26.32 -5.29 -31.27
CA PHE A 46 25.09 -4.52 -31.13
C PHE A 46 25.04 -3.34 -32.11
N SER A 47 26.09 -2.52 -32.17
CA SER A 47 26.13 -1.35 -33.06
C SER A 47 26.14 -1.70 -34.55
N LYS A 48 26.86 -2.75 -34.97
CA LYS A 48 26.84 -3.19 -36.38
C LYS A 48 25.46 -3.68 -36.82
N ALA A 49 24.76 -4.44 -35.98
CA ALA A 49 23.40 -4.91 -36.28
C ALA A 49 22.39 -3.75 -36.32
N ALA A 50 22.50 -2.82 -35.36
CA ALA A 50 21.69 -1.59 -35.34
C ALA A 50 21.94 -0.70 -36.57
N LYS A 51 23.21 -0.51 -36.96
CA LYS A 51 23.58 0.26 -38.15
C LYS A 51 23.12 -0.41 -39.44
N LYS A 52 23.14 -1.75 -39.53
CA LYS A 52 22.61 -2.49 -40.68
C LYS A 52 21.12 -2.22 -40.92
N VAL A 53 20.32 -2.11 -39.85
CA VAL A 53 18.91 -1.68 -39.94
C VAL A 53 18.80 -0.23 -40.40
N TYR A 54 19.59 0.70 -39.85
CA TYR A 54 19.60 2.08 -40.36
C TYR A 54 20.03 2.14 -41.84
N ASP A 55 20.99 1.33 -42.24
CA ASP A 55 21.49 1.31 -43.61
C ASP A 55 20.45 0.74 -44.61
N GLU A 56 19.57 -0.16 -44.17
CA GLU A 56 18.39 -0.64 -44.93
C GLU A 56 17.26 0.40 -44.96
N LYS A 57 16.89 1.00 -43.82
CA LYS A 57 15.68 1.84 -43.67
C LYS A 57 15.87 3.34 -43.90
N LYS A 58 17.10 3.85 -43.68
CA LYS A 58 17.47 5.29 -43.62
C LYS A 58 16.65 6.14 -42.64
N ASP A 59 16.10 5.50 -41.60
CA ASP A 59 15.27 6.12 -40.56
C ASP A 59 15.59 5.46 -39.20
N LEU A 60 15.95 6.26 -38.20
CA LEU A 60 16.32 5.77 -36.85
C LEU A 60 15.13 5.22 -36.06
N SER A 61 13.88 5.56 -36.41
CA SER A 61 12.69 5.05 -35.70
C SER A 61 12.48 3.54 -35.87
N PHE A 62 13.13 2.93 -36.86
CA PHE A 62 13.18 1.48 -37.09
C PHE A 62 14.37 0.80 -36.40
N VAL A 63 15.33 1.55 -35.87
CA VAL A 63 16.49 1.01 -35.15
C VAL A 63 16.10 0.71 -33.72
N VAL A 64 16.42 -0.50 -33.26
CA VAL A 64 16.21 -0.91 -31.87
C VAL A 64 17.17 -0.11 -30.98
N PRO A 65 16.71 0.59 -29.93
CA PRO A 65 17.61 1.21 -28.96
C PRO A 65 18.53 0.20 -28.28
N VAL A 66 19.72 0.65 -27.87
CA VAL A 66 20.75 -0.23 -27.30
C VAL A 66 20.29 -0.84 -25.97
N GLU A 67 19.57 -0.06 -25.17
CA GLU A 67 19.00 -0.43 -23.88
C GLU A 67 18.00 -1.59 -24.03
N TYR A 68 17.18 -1.55 -25.09
CA TYR A 68 16.25 -2.63 -25.46
C TYR A 68 16.99 -3.92 -25.80
N ALA A 69 17.98 -3.83 -26.69
CA ALA A 69 18.75 -4.98 -27.15
C ALA A 69 19.54 -5.63 -25.99
N LEU A 70 20.18 -4.82 -25.14
CA LEU A 70 20.86 -5.29 -23.94
C LEU A 70 19.88 -5.96 -22.94
N ALA A 71 18.69 -5.38 -22.73
CA ALA A 71 17.68 -5.94 -21.84
C ALA A 71 17.17 -7.29 -22.36
N GLN A 72 16.86 -7.41 -23.66
CA GLN A 72 16.40 -8.68 -24.22
C GLN A 72 17.52 -9.73 -24.27
N ALA A 73 18.74 -9.41 -24.71
CA ALA A 73 19.87 -10.36 -24.67
C ALA A 73 20.15 -10.90 -23.25
N ARG A 74 19.84 -10.11 -22.21
CA ARG A 74 19.95 -10.48 -20.80
C ARG A 74 18.81 -11.37 -20.32
N LEU A 75 17.56 -11.02 -20.65
CA LEU A 75 16.37 -11.81 -20.27
C LEU A 75 16.30 -13.15 -21.00
N GLU A 76 16.74 -13.20 -22.25
CA GLU A 76 16.83 -14.41 -23.08
C GLU A 76 18.03 -15.31 -22.74
N GLY A 77 18.94 -14.86 -21.85
CA GLY A 77 20.08 -15.64 -21.38
C GLY A 77 21.29 -15.68 -22.33
N GLY A 78 21.22 -15.06 -23.51
CA GLY A 78 22.32 -15.01 -24.49
C GLY A 78 23.60 -14.34 -23.99
N LEU A 79 23.51 -13.43 -23.00
CA LEU A 79 24.70 -12.90 -22.31
C LEU A 79 25.51 -13.98 -21.56
N MET A 80 24.90 -15.12 -21.24
CA MET A 80 25.38 -16.09 -20.24
C MET A 80 25.71 -17.47 -20.83
N ASP A 81 25.77 -17.61 -22.17
CA ASP A 81 25.88 -18.91 -22.88
C ASP A 81 24.72 -19.87 -22.53
N LYS A 82 23.50 -19.33 -22.41
CA LYS A 82 22.25 -20.06 -22.09
C LYS A 82 21.17 -19.95 -23.18
N GLU A 83 21.57 -19.57 -24.38
CA GLU A 83 20.73 -19.55 -25.58
C GLU A 83 20.16 -20.95 -25.91
N ARG A 84 18.90 -21.02 -26.39
CA ARG A 84 18.25 -22.30 -26.74
C ARG A 84 18.94 -23.01 -27.92
N THR A 85 19.55 -22.23 -28.82
CA THR A 85 20.28 -22.66 -30.02
C THR A 85 21.56 -21.82 -30.13
N GLU A 86 22.70 -22.44 -30.47
CA GLU A 86 24.00 -21.75 -30.46
C GLU A 86 24.07 -20.60 -31.49
N GLY A 87 24.42 -19.40 -31.00
CA GLY A 87 24.36 -18.15 -31.74
C GLY A 87 23.01 -17.41 -31.68
N ASN A 88 21.94 -18.03 -31.16
CA ASN A 88 20.63 -17.38 -31.01
C ASN A 88 20.52 -16.59 -29.70
N ILE A 89 21.35 -15.55 -29.57
CA ILE A 89 21.49 -14.65 -28.40
C ILE A 89 20.14 -14.15 -27.83
N PHE A 90 19.10 -14.06 -28.66
CA PHE A 90 17.80 -13.49 -28.33
C PHE A 90 16.64 -14.50 -28.45
N ASN A 91 16.93 -15.81 -28.55
CA ASN A 91 15.97 -16.91 -28.75
C ASN A 91 14.94 -16.66 -29.89
N VAL A 92 15.33 -15.96 -30.94
CA VAL A 92 14.45 -15.58 -32.06
C VAL A 92 13.94 -16.82 -32.77
N GLY A 93 12.61 -16.92 -32.89
CA GLY A 93 11.95 -18.05 -33.53
C GLY A 93 11.82 -19.30 -32.67
N ALA A 94 12.21 -19.25 -31.40
CA ALA A 94 12.03 -20.34 -30.44
C ALA A 94 10.68 -20.20 -29.72
N PHE A 95 9.81 -21.20 -29.87
CA PHE A 95 8.52 -21.22 -29.19
C PHE A 95 8.49 -22.36 -28.16
N ASP A 96 7.64 -22.23 -27.14
CA ASP A 96 7.45 -23.29 -26.14
C ASP A 96 6.74 -24.53 -26.74
N SER A 97 6.26 -24.42 -27.98
CA SER A 97 5.76 -25.50 -28.83
C SER A 97 6.81 -26.09 -29.80
N GLY A 98 8.05 -25.59 -29.80
CA GLY A 98 9.15 -26.07 -30.66
C GLY A 98 9.89 -24.99 -31.44
N VAL A 99 10.97 -25.41 -32.13
CA VAL A 99 11.85 -24.56 -32.93
C VAL A 99 11.28 -24.28 -34.34
N THR A 100 11.45 -23.07 -34.86
CA THR A 100 11.06 -22.75 -36.25
C THR A 100 12.20 -22.96 -37.25
N SER A 101 11.88 -22.97 -38.55
CA SER A 101 12.89 -22.92 -39.62
C SER A 101 13.75 -21.65 -39.58
N THR A 102 13.24 -20.54 -39.00
CA THR A 102 14.02 -19.34 -38.73
C THR A 102 15.09 -19.61 -37.67
N GLU A 103 14.72 -20.24 -36.54
CA GLU A 103 15.68 -20.62 -35.50
C GLU A 103 16.71 -21.64 -36.01
N GLN A 104 16.27 -22.67 -36.74
CA GLN A 104 17.15 -23.67 -37.37
C GLN A 104 18.15 -23.06 -38.36
N GLY A 105 17.88 -21.86 -38.88
CA GLY A 105 18.81 -21.10 -39.74
C GLY A 105 19.91 -20.35 -38.98
N ILE A 106 19.73 -20.11 -37.67
CA ILE A 106 20.68 -19.40 -36.80
C ILE A 106 21.69 -20.43 -36.26
N ASN A 107 22.96 -20.25 -36.62
CA ASN A 107 24.06 -21.13 -36.22
C ASN A 107 25.37 -20.36 -35.92
N ASN A 108 25.26 -19.05 -35.71
CA ASN A 108 26.33 -18.18 -35.20
C ASN A 108 25.72 -16.87 -34.66
N LYS A 109 26.50 -16.12 -33.88
CA LYS A 109 26.02 -14.89 -33.23
C LYS A 109 25.57 -13.82 -34.24
N GLU A 110 26.30 -13.63 -35.34
CA GLU A 110 25.98 -12.63 -36.37
C GLU A 110 24.57 -12.83 -36.92
N LYS A 111 24.18 -14.08 -37.21
CA LYS A 111 22.81 -14.43 -37.62
C LYS A 111 21.77 -14.21 -36.52
N GLY A 112 22.10 -14.47 -35.26
CA GLY A 112 21.19 -14.21 -34.14
C GLY A 112 20.92 -12.71 -33.95
N PHE A 113 21.97 -11.88 -34.08
CA PHE A 113 21.86 -10.43 -34.12
C PHE A 113 21.04 -9.96 -35.33
N ASP A 114 21.33 -10.44 -36.54
CA ASP A 114 20.55 -10.13 -37.75
C ASP A 114 19.07 -10.47 -37.60
N ALA A 115 18.76 -11.68 -37.11
CA ALA A 115 17.39 -12.16 -36.93
C ALA A 115 16.63 -11.32 -35.90
N TYR A 116 17.26 -10.96 -34.78
CA TYR A 116 16.67 -10.12 -33.75
C TYR A 116 16.42 -8.69 -34.24
N TYR A 117 17.44 -8.00 -34.76
CA TYR A 117 17.31 -6.62 -35.20
C TYR A 117 16.32 -6.50 -36.37
N LYS A 118 16.26 -7.49 -37.27
CA LYS A 118 15.28 -7.51 -38.36
C LYS A 118 13.86 -7.81 -37.86
N LEU A 119 13.66 -8.77 -36.95
CA LEU A 119 12.35 -9.03 -36.33
C LEU A 119 11.80 -7.78 -35.63
N MET A 120 12.62 -7.13 -34.81
CA MET A 120 12.22 -5.94 -34.06
C MET A 120 11.90 -4.76 -35.00
N SER A 121 12.75 -4.51 -36.00
CA SER A 121 12.52 -3.48 -37.03
C SER A 121 11.24 -3.73 -37.85
N ASP A 122 11.13 -4.91 -38.47
CA ASP A 122 10.10 -5.21 -39.47
C ASP A 122 8.75 -5.58 -38.86
N SER A 123 8.68 -5.96 -37.58
CA SER A 123 7.44 -6.42 -36.93
C SER A 123 6.99 -5.57 -35.74
N PHE A 124 7.88 -5.23 -34.81
CA PHE A 124 7.53 -4.51 -33.57
C PHE A 124 7.55 -2.99 -33.76
N LEU A 125 8.63 -2.43 -34.32
CA LEU A 125 8.78 -1.00 -34.63
C LEU A 125 8.01 -0.58 -35.91
N SER A 126 7.57 -1.54 -36.73
CA SER A 126 6.88 -1.32 -38.00
C SER A 126 5.65 -0.38 -37.95
N ASN A 127 5.03 -0.22 -36.78
CA ASN A 127 3.91 0.68 -36.55
C ASN A 127 3.93 1.38 -35.18
N LYS A 128 5.04 1.31 -34.44
CA LYS A 128 5.19 1.80 -33.06
C LYS A 128 6.59 2.40 -32.87
N THR A 129 6.73 3.43 -32.05
CA THR A 129 8.06 3.86 -31.57
C THR A 129 8.53 2.98 -30.42
N ALA A 130 9.84 3.02 -30.13
CA ALA A 130 10.43 2.34 -28.98
C ALA A 130 9.74 2.68 -27.65
N ASP A 131 9.44 3.96 -27.41
CA ASP A 131 8.64 4.41 -26.24
C ASP A 131 7.26 3.73 -26.20
N THR A 132 6.51 3.75 -27.32
CA THR A 132 5.15 3.17 -27.35
C THR A 132 5.14 1.63 -27.21
N LEU A 133 6.25 0.95 -27.54
CA LEU A 133 6.43 -0.48 -27.24
C LEU A 133 6.57 -0.74 -25.72
N LEU A 134 6.93 0.26 -24.91
CA LEU A 134 6.91 0.17 -23.43
C LEU A 134 5.56 0.53 -22.82
N GLU A 135 4.52 0.87 -23.59
CA GLU A 135 3.16 0.99 -23.04
C GLU A 135 2.62 -0.40 -22.65
N ASN A 136 1.86 -0.49 -21.55
CA ASN A 136 1.43 -1.78 -21.00
C ASN A 136 0.53 -2.55 -22.00
N GLY A 137 0.92 -3.77 -22.33
CA GLY A 137 0.26 -4.62 -23.33
C GLY A 137 0.65 -4.32 -24.79
N ASN A 138 1.47 -3.30 -25.04
CA ASN A 138 1.74 -2.78 -26.38
C ASN A 138 3.01 -3.38 -27.03
N PHE A 139 3.82 -4.15 -26.28
CA PHE A 139 4.95 -4.94 -26.79
C PHE A 139 4.48 -6.16 -27.60
N THR A 140 3.93 -5.87 -28.76
CA THR A 140 3.38 -6.81 -29.74
C THR A 140 3.77 -6.38 -31.16
N THR A 141 3.76 -7.31 -32.11
CA THR A 141 3.82 -6.98 -33.54
C THR A 141 2.54 -6.29 -34.01
N LYS A 142 2.55 -5.74 -35.23
CA LYS A 142 1.34 -5.23 -35.90
C LYS A 142 0.20 -6.26 -36.01
N SER A 143 0.52 -7.56 -36.02
CA SER A 143 -0.45 -8.67 -36.06
C SER A 143 -0.86 -9.21 -34.68
N GLY A 144 -0.41 -8.58 -33.58
CA GLY A 144 -0.73 -9.01 -32.21
C GLY A 144 0.16 -10.15 -31.68
N GLY A 145 1.21 -10.55 -32.41
CA GLY A 145 2.19 -11.53 -31.92
C GLY A 145 3.01 -10.96 -30.76
N VAL A 146 3.21 -11.76 -29.71
CA VAL A 146 4.08 -11.42 -28.57
C VAL A 146 5.52 -11.90 -28.83
N TYR A 147 6.50 -11.27 -28.17
CA TYR A 147 7.89 -11.75 -28.20
C TYR A 147 8.09 -12.97 -27.29
N ALA A 148 7.49 -12.94 -26.09
CA ALA A 148 7.58 -14.00 -25.09
C ALA A 148 6.21 -14.27 -24.46
N THR A 149 5.99 -15.51 -24.00
CA THR A 149 4.81 -15.96 -23.24
C THR A 149 4.79 -15.42 -21.80
N ASN A 150 5.95 -15.08 -21.24
CA ASN A 150 6.14 -14.48 -19.91
C ASN A 150 5.32 -13.17 -19.74
N PRO A 151 4.30 -13.12 -18.86
CA PRO A 151 3.47 -11.93 -18.66
C PRO A 151 4.23 -10.73 -18.05
N PHE A 152 5.37 -10.98 -17.40
CA PHE A 152 6.22 -9.95 -16.79
C PHE A 152 7.22 -9.31 -17.78
N TYR A 153 7.31 -9.78 -19.04
CA TYR A 153 8.41 -9.42 -19.94
C TYR A 153 8.58 -7.91 -20.18
N GLU A 154 7.49 -7.17 -20.40
CA GLU A 154 7.52 -5.69 -20.51
C GLU A 154 8.02 -5.00 -19.23
N ILE A 155 7.61 -5.50 -18.06
CA ILE A 155 7.98 -4.98 -16.75
C ILE A 155 9.48 -5.20 -16.52
N GLU A 156 9.99 -6.37 -16.91
CA GLU A 156 11.39 -6.75 -16.75
C GLU A 156 12.31 -5.99 -17.71
N ILE A 157 11.88 -5.73 -18.96
CA ILE A 157 12.59 -4.81 -19.87
C ILE A 157 12.70 -3.41 -19.25
N LYS A 158 11.58 -2.82 -18.80
CA LYS A 158 11.56 -1.50 -18.15
C LYS A 158 12.51 -1.44 -16.95
N ALA A 159 12.52 -2.50 -16.14
CA ALA A 159 13.37 -2.59 -14.97
C ALA A 159 14.86 -2.71 -15.32
N GLU A 160 15.25 -3.52 -16.31
CA GLU A 160 16.65 -3.61 -16.73
C GLU A 160 17.14 -2.33 -17.41
N ILE A 161 16.32 -1.67 -18.26
CA ILE A 161 16.63 -0.33 -18.80
C ILE A 161 16.85 0.66 -17.65
N GLY A 162 15.95 0.68 -16.65
CA GLY A 162 16.11 1.47 -15.44
C GLY A 162 17.42 1.19 -14.71
N LEU A 163 17.77 -0.10 -14.51
CA LEU A 163 19.02 -0.52 -13.86
C LEU A 163 20.28 -0.09 -14.63
N MET A 164 20.26 -0.05 -15.96
CA MET A 164 21.42 0.40 -16.76
C MET A 164 21.80 1.86 -16.47
N HIS A 165 20.81 2.74 -16.24
CA HIS A 165 21.03 4.16 -15.94
C HIS A 165 21.06 4.49 -14.43
N TYR A 166 20.59 3.58 -13.56
CA TYR A 166 20.52 3.77 -12.11
C TYR A 166 21.85 3.46 -11.39
N ARG A 167 22.63 2.47 -11.86
CA ARG A 167 23.79 1.92 -11.13
C ARG A 167 24.84 2.95 -10.73
N ASP A 168 25.10 3.91 -11.61
CA ASP A 168 26.11 4.96 -11.44
C ASP A 168 25.48 6.34 -11.11
N SER A 169 24.23 6.34 -10.63
CA SER A 169 23.47 7.54 -10.27
C SER A 169 23.51 7.85 -8.76
N GLU A 170 23.15 9.08 -8.38
CA GLU A 170 22.96 9.49 -6.98
C GLU A 170 21.87 8.67 -6.23
N TYR A 171 21.02 7.94 -6.96
CA TYR A 171 19.94 7.11 -6.41
C TYR A 171 20.41 5.66 -6.09
N ALA A 172 21.68 5.33 -6.32
CA ALA A 172 22.21 3.98 -6.10
C ALA A 172 22.14 3.57 -4.61
N LEU A 173 21.36 2.53 -4.30
CA LEU A 173 21.12 2.07 -2.93
C LEU A 173 22.34 1.37 -2.33
N SER A 174 22.68 1.70 -1.08
CA SER A 174 23.79 1.08 -0.33
C SER A 174 23.50 -0.35 0.14
N GLY A 175 22.22 -0.74 0.20
CA GLY A 175 21.81 -2.05 0.69
C GLY A 175 20.43 -2.52 0.21
N THR A 176 19.47 -2.56 1.15
CA THR A 176 18.13 -3.15 0.96
C THR A 176 17.11 -2.40 1.81
N VAL A 177 16.01 -2.02 1.19
CA VAL A 177 14.82 -1.42 1.83
C VAL A 177 13.70 -2.44 1.83
N GLY A 178 12.91 -2.50 2.89
CA GLY A 178 11.75 -3.40 2.97
C GLY A 178 11.56 -3.99 4.37
N LYS A 179 10.46 -4.73 4.54
CA LYS A 179 10.09 -5.28 5.85
C LYS A 179 11.16 -6.27 6.34
N GLY A 180 11.79 -5.96 7.48
CA GLY A 180 12.88 -6.76 8.04
C GLY A 180 14.21 -6.70 7.28
N LYS A 181 14.45 -5.66 6.47
CA LYS A 181 15.72 -5.42 5.76
C LYS A 181 16.60 -4.39 6.48
N LYS A 182 17.77 -4.06 5.90
CA LYS A 182 18.74 -3.15 6.52
C LYS A 182 18.19 -1.74 6.73
N ASN A 183 17.35 -1.25 5.83
CA ASN A 183 16.63 0.02 5.94
C ASN A 183 17.53 1.19 6.36
N ALA A 184 18.68 1.33 5.67
CA ALA A 184 19.58 2.47 5.85
C ALA A 184 18.81 3.76 5.50
N ALA A 185 18.91 4.80 6.33
CA ALA A 185 18.05 5.99 6.21
C ALA A 185 18.12 6.66 4.83
N ASN A 186 19.31 6.70 4.21
CA ASN A 186 19.50 7.21 2.86
C ASN A 186 18.79 6.34 1.79
N ASP A 187 18.90 5.01 1.89
CA ASP A 187 18.21 4.09 0.99
C ASP A 187 16.68 4.21 1.13
N VAL A 188 16.18 4.34 2.38
CA VAL A 188 14.75 4.54 2.69
C VAL A 188 14.26 5.84 2.06
N GLU A 189 15.01 6.93 2.22
CA GLU A 189 14.68 8.25 1.66
C GLU A 189 14.69 8.25 0.13
N ILE A 190 15.65 7.57 -0.51
CA ILE A 190 15.66 7.39 -1.97
C ILE A 190 14.41 6.62 -2.42
N VAL A 191 14.16 5.42 -1.87
CA VAL A 191 13.04 4.58 -2.31
C VAL A 191 11.69 5.25 -2.02
N GLY A 192 11.54 5.87 -0.85
CA GLY A 192 10.38 6.67 -0.50
C GLY A 192 10.19 7.88 -1.41
N GLY A 193 11.27 8.58 -1.76
CA GLY A 193 11.25 9.71 -2.69
C GLY A 193 10.80 9.32 -4.10
N LEU A 194 11.27 8.18 -4.61
CA LEU A 194 10.84 7.62 -5.91
C LEU A 194 9.36 7.21 -5.87
N LEU A 195 8.93 6.52 -4.81
CA LEU A 195 7.52 6.17 -4.60
C LEU A 195 6.61 7.40 -4.48
N ALA A 196 7.10 8.49 -3.88
CA ALA A 196 6.35 9.75 -3.72
C ALA A 196 6.16 10.50 -5.04
N GLN A 197 7.11 10.40 -5.97
CA GLN A 197 6.94 10.93 -7.33
C GLN A 197 5.84 10.18 -8.11
N LEU A 198 5.61 8.90 -7.78
CA LEU A 198 4.56 8.06 -8.38
C LEU A 198 3.24 8.06 -7.58
N GLY A 199 3.17 8.78 -6.46
CA GLY A 199 1.96 8.90 -5.64
C GLY A 199 1.64 7.73 -4.70
N TYR A 200 2.56 6.78 -4.52
CA TYR A 200 2.39 5.62 -3.61
C TYR A 200 2.63 5.97 -2.13
N ILE A 201 3.18 7.16 -1.85
CA ILE A 201 3.48 7.65 -0.50
C ILE A 201 3.52 9.18 -0.50
N THR A 202 3.20 9.82 0.63
CA THR A 202 3.28 11.29 0.76
C THR A 202 4.72 11.76 1.02
N LYS A 203 5.03 13.02 0.70
CA LYS A 203 6.41 13.54 0.73
C LYS A 203 7.02 13.59 2.15
N ASP A 204 6.21 13.79 3.18
CA ASP A 204 6.60 13.74 4.59
C ASP A 204 6.95 12.31 5.05
N LYS A 205 6.34 11.31 4.40
CA LYS A 205 6.53 9.88 4.67
C LYS A 205 7.68 9.24 3.90
N THR A 206 8.38 9.99 3.05
CA THR A 206 9.57 9.52 2.30
C THR A 206 10.68 8.96 3.21
N LYS A 207 10.78 9.42 4.46
CA LYS A 207 11.77 8.95 5.46
C LYS A 207 11.17 8.01 6.52
N ASP A 208 9.86 7.72 6.44
CA ASP A 208 9.15 6.85 7.38
C ASP A 208 9.28 5.40 6.89
N THR A 209 10.22 4.65 7.47
CA THR A 209 10.57 3.29 7.04
C THR A 209 9.37 2.35 6.90
N ASP A 210 8.39 2.41 7.81
CA ASP A 210 7.23 1.52 7.75
C ASP A 210 6.25 1.95 6.65
N ALA A 211 6.05 3.26 6.46
CA ALA A 211 5.26 3.77 5.34
C ALA A 211 5.93 3.47 3.97
N VAL A 212 7.25 3.61 3.86
CA VAL A 212 8.02 3.21 2.67
C VAL A 212 7.91 1.70 2.43
N CYS A 213 7.97 0.86 3.46
CA CYS A 213 7.76 -0.59 3.32
C CYS A 213 6.35 -0.94 2.83
N ALA A 214 5.32 -0.22 3.26
CA ALA A 214 3.96 -0.40 2.75
C ALA A 214 3.82 0.04 1.28
N ALA A 215 4.36 1.21 0.95
CA ALA A 215 4.33 1.77 -0.40
C ALA A 215 5.13 0.93 -1.42
N ILE A 216 6.23 0.29 -1.01
CA ILE A 216 6.96 -0.71 -1.82
C ILE A 216 6.00 -1.85 -2.20
N LEU A 217 5.30 -2.43 -1.23
CA LEU A 217 4.40 -3.56 -1.46
C LEU A 217 3.19 -3.18 -2.34
N GLU A 218 2.65 -1.97 -2.17
CA GLU A 218 1.58 -1.45 -3.04
C GLU A 218 2.06 -1.23 -4.48
N PHE A 219 3.24 -0.61 -4.66
CA PHE A 219 3.87 -0.45 -5.97
C PHE A 219 4.13 -1.79 -6.65
N GLN A 220 4.73 -2.74 -5.94
CA GLN A 220 4.91 -4.11 -6.41
C GLN A 220 3.60 -4.77 -6.85
N THR A 221 2.55 -4.61 -6.04
CA THR A 221 1.22 -5.20 -6.31
C THR A 221 0.54 -4.60 -7.54
N LYS A 222 0.70 -3.30 -7.80
CA LYS A 222 0.09 -2.60 -8.95
C LYS A 222 0.95 -2.60 -10.22
N GLU A 223 2.27 -2.73 -10.11
CA GLU A 223 3.20 -2.43 -11.21
C GLU A 223 4.13 -3.59 -11.57
N LEU A 224 4.50 -4.46 -10.62
CA LEU A 224 5.31 -5.67 -10.89
C LEU A 224 4.48 -6.95 -11.04
N ALA A 225 3.29 -7.00 -10.43
CA ALA A 225 2.44 -8.18 -10.41
C ALA A 225 0.92 -7.84 -10.34
N PRO A 226 0.40 -7.03 -11.28
CA PRO A 226 -1.00 -6.63 -11.29
C PRO A 226 -1.93 -7.79 -11.65
N GLU A 227 -2.45 -8.47 -10.62
CA GLU A 227 -3.37 -9.60 -10.78
C GLU A 227 -4.67 -9.24 -11.51
N ASP A 228 -5.14 -7.99 -11.39
CA ASP A 228 -6.45 -7.59 -11.91
C ASP A 228 -6.47 -6.95 -13.29
N GLU A 229 -5.32 -6.52 -13.80
CA GLU A 229 -5.19 -5.80 -15.08
C GLU A 229 -5.55 -6.69 -16.29
N GLU A 230 -6.42 -6.19 -17.19
CA GLU A 230 -6.95 -6.98 -18.30
C GLU A 230 -5.86 -7.44 -19.29
N TRP A 231 -4.85 -6.59 -19.55
CA TRP A 231 -3.71 -6.94 -20.40
C TRP A 231 -2.79 -7.98 -19.75
N PHE A 232 -2.67 -7.97 -18.41
CA PHE A 232 -1.84 -8.92 -17.68
C PHE A 232 -2.52 -10.29 -17.60
N LYS A 233 -3.83 -10.32 -17.32
CA LYS A 233 -4.69 -11.52 -17.41
C LYS A 233 -4.56 -12.17 -18.80
N LYS A 234 -4.76 -11.39 -19.88
CA LYS A 234 -4.61 -11.86 -21.27
C LYS A 234 -3.23 -12.47 -21.58
N ARG A 235 -2.14 -11.98 -20.96
CA ARG A 235 -0.82 -12.62 -21.11
C ARG A 235 -0.68 -13.89 -20.28
N MET A 236 -1.20 -13.93 -19.05
CA MET A 236 -1.20 -15.13 -18.22
C MET A 236 -1.97 -16.29 -18.88
N ASP A 237 -2.98 -15.98 -19.70
CA ASP A 237 -3.73 -16.96 -20.51
C ASP A 237 -2.94 -17.52 -21.70
N LEU A 238 -1.90 -16.82 -22.19
CA LEU A 238 -0.97 -17.35 -23.21
C LEU A 238 0.01 -18.39 -22.62
N VAL A 239 0.17 -18.44 -21.30
CA VAL A 239 1.00 -19.45 -20.62
C VAL A 239 0.21 -20.76 -20.51
N THR A 240 0.38 -21.62 -21.51
CA THR A 240 -0.33 -22.90 -21.66
C THR A 240 0.40 -24.10 -21.03
N ASN A 241 1.73 -24.04 -20.91
CA ASN A 241 2.51 -25.06 -20.20
C ASN A 241 2.26 -24.96 -18.69
N ALA A 242 1.85 -26.07 -18.06
CA ALA A 242 1.53 -26.12 -16.63
C ALA A 242 2.73 -25.77 -15.73
N THR A 243 3.95 -26.21 -16.09
CA THR A 243 5.17 -25.91 -15.33
C THR A 243 5.49 -24.41 -15.39
N ASP A 244 5.41 -23.82 -16.59
CA ASP A 244 5.68 -22.40 -16.76
C ASP A 244 4.58 -21.52 -16.13
N LYS A 245 3.32 -21.99 -16.14
CA LYS A 245 2.23 -21.30 -15.45
C LYS A 245 2.42 -21.29 -13.93
N GLU A 246 2.88 -22.38 -13.32
CA GLU A 246 3.23 -22.34 -11.89
C GLU A 246 4.52 -21.54 -11.61
N ASN A 247 5.52 -21.59 -12.50
CA ASN A 247 6.68 -20.69 -12.40
C ASN A 247 6.24 -19.21 -12.43
N MET A 248 5.26 -18.85 -13.27
CA MET A 248 4.68 -17.50 -13.29
C MET A 248 3.84 -17.20 -12.05
N ASN A 249 3.09 -18.15 -11.50
CA ASN A 249 2.39 -17.99 -10.21
C ASN A 249 3.36 -17.77 -9.04
N ILE A 250 4.49 -18.47 -9.02
CA ILE A 250 5.56 -18.29 -8.04
C ILE A 250 6.19 -16.90 -8.20
N LYS A 251 6.50 -16.49 -9.44
CA LYS A 251 7.04 -15.16 -9.76
C LYS A 251 6.07 -14.03 -9.40
N LEU A 252 4.77 -14.22 -9.60
CA LEU A 252 3.69 -13.30 -9.20
C LEU A 252 3.68 -13.03 -7.69
N LYS A 253 3.87 -14.09 -6.88
CA LYS A 253 3.98 -14.01 -5.41
C LYS A 253 5.31 -13.33 -5.02
N ASN A 254 6.42 -13.76 -5.60
CA ASN A 254 7.77 -13.27 -5.28
C ASN A 254 7.99 -11.80 -5.67
N ASN A 255 7.31 -11.31 -6.72
CA ASN A 255 7.34 -9.90 -7.11
C ASN A 255 6.63 -8.96 -6.10
N LYS A 256 5.92 -9.51 -5.10
CA LYS A 256 5.20 -8.79 -4.01
C LYS A 256 5.81 -9.06 -2.63
N ASP A 257 7.14 -9.16 -2.56
CA ASP A 257 7.86 -9.51 -1.33
C ASP A 257 8.01 -8.35 -0.31
N GLY A 258 7.62 -7.13 -0.67
CA GLY A 258 7.74 -5.93 0.13
C GLY A 258 9.17 -5.37 0.20
N ILE A 259 10.02 -5.69 -0.78
CA ILE A 259 11.48 -5.46 -0.73
C ILE A 259 12.00 -4.76 -2.00
N VAL A 260 12.96 -3.86 -1.78
CA VAL A 260 13.79 -3.23 -2.80
C VAL A 260 15.25 -3.54 -2.49
N GLY A 261 15.93 -4.21 -3.42
CA GLY A 261 17.37 -4.48 -3.35
C GLY A 261 18.14 -3.72 -4.42
N LYS A 262 19.41 -3.40 -4.11
CA LYS A 262 20.30 -2.55 -4.94
C LYS A 262 20.44 -2.90 -6.44
N GLU A 263 20.06 -4.10 -6.88
CA GLU A 263 20.14 -4.55 -8.29
C GLU A 263 18.87 -5.33 -8.72
N GLY A 264 17.73 -5.09 -8.07
CA GLY A 264 16.48 -5.83 -8.29
C GLY A 264 15.43 -5.10 -9.16
N THR A 265 14.46 -5.86 -9.66
CA THR A 265 13.39 -5.38 -10.56
C THR A 265 12.64 -4.16 -10.03
N THR A 266 12.37 -4.11 -8.71
CA THR A 266 11.65 -3.01 -8.08
C THR A 266 12.38 -1.66 -8.20
N ILE A 267 13.70 -1.60 -7.97
CA ILE A 267 14.44 -0.32 -8.06
C ILE A 267 14.62 0.11 -9.51
N GLY A 268 14.86 -0.84 -10.42
CA GLY A 268 14.90 -0.59 -11.85
C GLY A 268 13.60 0.04 -12.36
N LEU A 269 12.44 -0.54 -12.05
CA LEU A 269 11.16 -0.01 -12.50
C LEU A 269 10.82 1.35 -11.85
N LEU A 270 11.15 1.54 -10.57
CA LEU A 270 10.98 2.84 -9.90
C LEU A 270 11.79 3.92 -10.62
N TYR A 271 13.06 3.68 -10.92
CA TYR A 271 13.94 4.62 -11.61
C TYR A 271 13.50 4.89 -13.05
N PHE A 272 13.09 3.86 -13.79
CA PHE A 272 12.53 3.99 -15.13
C PHE A 272 11.27 4.86 -15.14
N LYS A 273 10.31 4.60 -14.23
CA LYS A 273 9.04 5.35 -14.18
C LYS A 273 9.22 6.81 -13.76
N THR A 274 10.20 7.11 -12.90
CA THR A 274 10.44 8.45 -12.33
C THR A 274 11.51 9.24 -13.08
N ILE A 275 12.78 8.91 -12.85
CA ILE A 275 13.95 9.65 -13.35
C ILE A 275 14.03 9.60 -14.87
N LEU A 276 13.74 8.43 -15.49
CA LEU A 276 13.62 8.31 -16.94
C LEU A 276 12.23 8.67 -17.47
N SER A 277 11.29 9.01 -16.59
CA SER A 277 9.91 9.44 -16.90
C SER A 277 9.16 8.50 -17.86
N SER A 278 9.39 7.19 -17.71
CA SER A 278 8.86 6.10 -18.55
C SER A 278 9.28 6.14 -20.03
N LYS A 279 10.46 6.67 -20.33
CA LYS A 279 11.05 6.76 -21.69
C LYS A 279 12.45 6.16 -21.75
N ILE A 280 12.92 5.89 -22.97
CA ILE A 280 14.33 5.59 -23.22
C ILE A 280 15.09 6.92 -23.41
N PRO A 281 16.23 7.15 -22.73
CA PRO A 281 17.03 8.36 -22.93
C PRO A 281 17.62 8.47 -24.33
N ASP A 282 17.71 9.68 -24.87
CA ASP A 282 18.55 9.94 -26.05
C ASP A 282 20.03 9.71 -25.70
N LEU A 283 20.75 8.96 -26.54
CA LEU A 283 22.20 8.80 -26.43
C LEU A 283 22.88 10.17 -26.63
N LYS A 284 23.47 10.70 -25.55
CA LYS A 284 24.10 12.03 -25.54
C LYS A 284 25.56 11.98 -26.01
N SER A 285 25.85 12.75 -27.06
CA SER A 285 27.21 13.19 -27.40
C SER A 285 27.85 13.92 -26.21
N ARG A 286 28.89 13.34 -25.62
CA ARG A 286 29.32 13.60 -24.23
C ARG A 286 30.43 14.65 -24.11
N GLU A 287 30.27 15.83 -24.72
CA GLU A 287 31.30 16.89 -24.72
C GLU A 287 31.03 18.06 -23.75
N ASP A 288 29.78 18.50 -23.56
CA ASP A 288 29.46 19.71 -22.79
C ASP A 288 29.15 19.46 -21.29
N THR A 289 30.18 19.15 -20.48
CA THR A 289 30.09 19.25 -19.01
C THR A 289 31.37 19.77 -18.34
N LYS A 290 31.42 21.08 -18.08
CA LYS A 290 32.26 21.76 -17.07
C LYS A 290 31.49 22.95 -16.49
N GLU A 291 31.94 23.41 -15.31
CA GLU A 291 31.37 24.51 -14.50
C GLU A 291 29.98 24.23 -13.88
N GLU A 292 29.72 24.54 -12.61
CA GLU A 292 30.63 24.62 -11.44
C GLU A 292 29.83 24.38 -10.14
N SER A 293 30.51 24.05 -9.03
CA SER A 293 29.87 23.80 -7.72
C SER A 293 30.49 24.61 -6.57
N THR A 294 29.86 25.75 -6.24
CA THR A 294 30.10 26.59 -5.05
C THR A 294 28.81 27.38 -4.75
N ALA A 295 28.48 27.87 -3.54
CA ALA A 295 28.98 27.65 -2.17
C ALA A 295 27.79 27.80 -1.16
N VAL A 296 28.07 27.95 0.14
CA VAL A 296 27.10 27.87 1.25
C VAL A 296 27.06 29.17 2.09
N GLU A 297 25.87 29.52 2.61
CA GLU A 297 25.55 30.51 3.67
C GLU A 297 25.87 32.03 3.48
N ALA A 298 24.88 32.91 3.75
CA ALA A 298 24.92 33.96 4.81
C ALA A 298 23.96 35.19 4.64
N VAL A 299 22.95 35.29 5.52
CA VAL A 299 22.68 36.44 6.45
C VAL A 299 22.57 37.93 5.93
N VAL A 300 21.31 38.42 5.87
CA VAL A 300 20.77 39.73 6.41
C VAL A 300 21.02 41.10 5.71
N ASN A 301 19.89 41.84 5.50
CA ASN A 301 19.71 43.30 5.22
C ASN A 301 20.26 43.85 3.87
N ASN A 302 19.83 45.01 3.33
CA ASN A 302 18.87 46.06 3.76
C ASN A 302 18.07 46.65 2.56
N ALA A 303 17.20 47.66 2.77
CA ALA A 303 16.29 48.22 1.74
C ALA A 303 16.54 49.71 1.35
N SER A 304 15.89 50.15 0.25
CA SER A 304 15.23 51.48 0.02
C SER A 304 15.70 52.37 -1.17
N THR A 305 14.71 52.74 -2.04
CA THR A 305 14.52 54.03 -2.78
C THR A 305 15.60 54.59 -3.74
N GLY A 306 15.27 55.31 -4.84
CA GLY A 306 13.97 55.79 -5.35
C GLY A 306 14.02 56.54 -6.71
N SER A 307 12.88 57.13 -7.12
CA SER A 307 12.56 57.78 -8.43
C SER A 307 13.26 59.16 -8.66
N ALA A 308 13.18 59.92 -9.79
CA ALA A 308 12.17 59.99 -10.87
C ALA A 308 12.65 60.61 -12.22
N THR A 309 11.76 60.56 -13.24
CA THR A 309 11.86 61.14 -14.62
C THR A 309 11.28 62.58 -14.71
N PRO A 310 11.30 63.29 -15.87
CA PRO A 310 10.11 63.29 -16.75
C PRO A 310 10.32 63.60 -18.27
N SER A 311 9.31 63.20 -19.09
CA SER A 311 8.83 63.79 -20.36
C SER A 311 9.79 64.02 -21.57
N ALA A 312 9.36 64.00 -22.84
CA ALA A 312 8.15 63.55 -23.59
C ALA A 312 8.51 63.74 -25.11
N GLU A 313 7.80 63.36 -26.18
CA GLU A 313 6.56 62.63 -26.51
C GLU A 313 6.69 62.24 -28.04
N ALA A 314 5.84 61.53 -28.79
CA ALA A 314 4.57 60.79 -28.68
C ALA A 314 4.50 59.80 -29.90
N ASN A 315 3.47 59.00 -30.24
CA ASN A 315 2.21 58.61 -29.59
C ASN A 315 1.76 57.23 -30.12
N ALA A 316 1.79 56.15 -29.31
CA ALA A 316 1.26 54.82 -29.71
C ALA A 316 1.08 53.83 -28.53
N THR A 317 0.67 54.29 -27.35
CA THR A 317 0.67 53.43 -26.14
C THR A 317 -0.60 53.56 -25.32
N GLN A 318 -1.33 52.45 -25.13
CA GLN A 318 -2.06 52.19 -23.89
C GLN A 318 -1.42 50.96 -23.23
N ALA A 319 -1.15 51.07 -21.93
CA ALA A 319 -0.45 50.05 -21.18
C ALA A 319 -1.40 49.23 -20.30
N ILE A 320 -1.01 47.96 -20.13
CA ILE A 320 -1.09 47.11 -18.93
C ILE A 320 -1.65 47.81 -17.65
N PRO A 321 -2.55 47.19 -16.85
CA PRO A 321 -2.95 45.78 -16.88
C PRO A 321 -4.47 45.56 -17.04
N SER A 322 -4.88 44.85 -18.10
CA SER A 322 -6.07 43.99 -18.03
C SER A 322 -5.66 42.65 -17.40
N ASP A 323 -6.42 42.16 -16.41
CA ASP A 323 -6.07 40.93 -15.68
C ASP A 323 -5.90 39.73 -16.64
N VAL A 324 -4.67 39.22 -16.73
CA VAL A 324 -4.40 37.91 -17.33
C VAL A 324 -4.93 36.85 -16.36
N LYS A 325 -6.03 36.21 -16.72
CA LYS A 325 -6.71 35.21 -15.90
C LYS A 325 -6.11 33.82 -16.09
N VAL A 326 -5.71 33.49 -17.32
CA VAL A 326 -4.99 32.25 -17.66
C VAL A 326 -3.96 32.56 -18.74
N GLY A 327 -2.70 32.14 -18.58
CA GLY A 327 -1.67 32.46 -19.56
C GLY A 327 -0.24 32.13 -19.12
N VAL A 328 0.73 32.85 -19.68
CA VAL A 328 2.13 32.88 -19.27
C VAL A 328 2.55 34.33 -19.04
N LYS A 329 3.25 34.59 -17.94
CA LYS A 329 3.87 35.88 -17.65
C LYS A 329 5.24 35.63 -17.01
N ASP A 330 6.27 36.34 -17.48
CA ASP A 330 7.62 36.28 -16.92
C ASP A 330 8.17 34.83 -16.85
N GLY A 331 7.84 34.01 -17.86
CA GLY A 331 8.17 32.58 -17.95
C GLY A 331 7.32 31.63 -17.08
N GLN A 332 6.47 32.17 -16.19
CA GLN A 332 5.66 31.41 -15.25
C GLN A 332 4.19 31.28 -15.70
N PRO A 333 3.49 30.18 -15.34
CA PRO A 333 2.07 30.02 -15.64
C PRO A 333 1.22 30.98 -14.80
N VAL A 334 0.23 31.60 -15.43
CA VAL A 334 -0.79 32.43 -14.79
C VAL A 334 -2.15 31.72 -14.87
N GLY A 335 -2.95 31.82 -13.80
CA GLY A 335 -4.16 31.00 -13.61
C GLY A 335 -3.84 29.64 -12.98
N SER A 336 -4.80 29.06 -12.27
CA SER A 336 -4.62 27.74 -11.65
C SER A 336 -4.56 26.62 -12.69
N LYS A 337 -3.95 25.49 -12.31
CA LYS A 337 -3.91 24.28 -13.16
C LYS A 337 -5.32 23.85 -13.61
N THR A 338 -6.33 23.99 -12.75
CA THR A 338 -7.73 23.69 -13.05
C THR A 338 -8.35 24.69 -14.05
N GLU A 339 -7.95 25.96 -14.04
CA GLU A 339 -8.40 26.95 -15.03
C GLU A 339 -7.72 26.74 -16.39
N ILE A 340 -6.43 26.39 -16.39
CA ILE A 340 -5.71 25.96 -17.62
C ILE A 340 -6.39 24.72 -18.23
N ILE A 341 -6.78 23.72 -17.41
CA ILE A 341 -7.53 22.54 -17.88
C ILE A 341 -8.90 22.93 -18.47
N LYS A 342 -9.63 23.88 -17.85
CA LYS A 342 -10.91 24.39 -18.40
C LYS A 342 -10.71 25.08 -19.75
N VAL A 343 -9.65 25.87 -19.89
CA VAL A 343 -9.24 26.53 -21.14
C VAL A 343 -8.88 25.50 -22.21
N GLN A 344 -8.01 24.54 -21.91
CA GLN A 344 -7.63 23.45 -22.82
C GLN A 344 -8.85 22.66 -23.28
N LYS A 345 -9.80 22.33 -22.39
CA LYS A 345 -11.07 21.65 -22.75
C LYS A 345 -11.95 22.51 -23.65
N SER A 346 -12.09 23.81 -23.36
CA SER A 346 -12.90 24.74 -24.16
C SER A 346 -12.33 24.92 -25.57
N LEU A 347 -11.02 25.20 -25.67
CA LEU A 347 -10.32 25.31 -26.95
C LEU A 347 -10.29 24.00 -27.73
N LYS A 348 -10.32 22.84 -27.06
CA LYS A 348 -10.45 21.52 -27.72
C LYS A 348 -11.86 21.26 -28.25
N ALA A 349 -12.90 21.61 -27.50
CA ALA A 349 -14.28 21.56 -27.97
C ALA A 349 -14.53 22.49 -29.18
N LEU A 350 -13.81 23.62 -29.23
CA LEU A 350 -13.80 24.57 -30.35
C LEU A 350 -12.82 24.19 -31.48
N GLY A 351 -12.08 23.08 -31.38
CA GLY A 351 -11.14 22.59 -32.41
C GLY A 351 -9.76 23.27 -32.45
N TYR A 352 -9.53 24.33 -31.68
CA TYR A 352 -8.26 25.08 -31.62
C TYR A 352 -7.13 24.33 -30.90
N TYR A 353 -7.44 23.48 -29.92
CA TYR A 353 -6.44 22.76 -29.12
C TYR A 353 -6.57 21.25 -29.29
N GLN A 354 -5.54 20.60 -29.85
CA GLN A 354 -5.57 19.16 -30.11
C GLN A 354 -4.92 18.31 -29.01
N GLY A 355 -4.19 18.92 -28.07
CA GLY A 355 -3.44 18.23 -27.00
C GLY A 355 -4.30 17.68 -25.85
N THR A 356 -3.61 17.26 -24.78
CA THR A 356 -4.20 16.79 -23.52
C THR A 356 -4.64 17.94 -22.63
N ALA A 357 -5.81 17.83 -21.98
CA ALA A 357 -6.24 18.80 -20.98
C ALA A 357 -5.58 18.51 -19.63
N ASP A 358 -4.27 18.70 -19.58
CA ASP A 358 -3.33 18.31 -18.53
C ASP A 358 -2.95 19.44 -17.57
N GLY A 359 -3.29 20.70 -17.89
CA GLY A 359 -3.00 21.88 -17.11
C GLY A 359 -1.62 22.51 -17.34
N PHE A 360 -0.89 22.13 -18.39
CA PHE A 360 0.39 22.76 -18.74
C PHE A 360 0.21 23.89 -19.78
N ILE A 361 0.80 25.05 -19.48
CA ILE A 361 0.77 26.26 -20.33
C ILE A 361 2.16 26.86 -20.59
N THR A 362 3.17 26.48 -19.80
CA THR A 362 4.60 26.75 -20.06
C THR A 362 5.32 25.49 -20.53
N ARG A 363 6.51 25.63 -21.13
CA ARG A 363 7.41 24.50 -21.49
C ARG A 363 8.75 24.64 -20.76
N LYS A 364 9.42 23.51 -20.48
CA LYS A 364 10.75 23.48 -19.83
C LYS A 364 11.89 24.00 -20.72
N ASP A 365 11.69 24.02 -22.04
CA ASP A 365 12.66 24.50 -23.04
C ASP A 365 12.54 26.01 -23.31
N GLY A 366 11.67 26.73 -22.57
CA GLY A 366 11.40 28.15 -22.78
C GLY A 366 10.59 28.47 -24.04
N LEU A 367 10.25 27.47 -24.86
CA LEU A 367 9.50 27.67 -26.09
C LEU A 367 7.99 27.84 -25.83
N GLU A 368 7.29 28.39 -26.81
CA GLU A 368 5.85 28.60 -26.73
C GLU A 368 5.09 27.25 -26.68
N SER A 369 4.22 27.09 -25.69
CA SER A 369 3.41 25.87 -25.54
C SER A 369 2.27 25.81 -26.55
N ASP A 370 1.82 24.59 -26.85
CA ASP A 370 0.71 24.39 -27.79
C ASP A 370 -0.63 24.86 -27.20
N THR A 371 -0.72 24.99 -25.87
CA THR A 371 -1.81 25.67 -25.17
C THR A 371 -1.82 27.17 -25.50
N VAL A 372 -0.66 27.85 -25.44
CA VAL A 372 -0.55 29.28 -25.78
C VAL A 372 -0.77 29.52 -27.28
N LYS A 373 -0.25 28.65 -28.17
CA LYS A 373 -0.52 28.71 -29.62
C LYS A 373 -2.01 28.59 -29.93
N ALA A 374 -2.73 27.71 -29.24
CA ALA A 374 -4.18 27.57 -29.39
C ALA A 374 -4.94 28.81 -28.89
N ILE A 375 -4.48 29.45 -27.80
CA ILE A 375 -5.02 30.74 -27.33
C ILE A 375 -4.80 31.84 -28.38
N LYS A 376 -3.59 31.99 -28.92
CA LYS A 376 -3.30 32.96 -29.99
C LYS A 376 -4.14 32.73 -31.24
N LYS A 377 -4.27 31.47 -31.68
CA LYS A 377 -5.12 31.16 -32.85
C LYS A 377 -6.59 31.46 -32.58
N PHE A 378 -7.11 31.15 -31.39
CA PHE A 378 -8.47 31.54 -31.02
C PHE A 378 -8.64 33.06 -31.01
N GLN A 379 -7.71 33.80 -30.41
CA GLN A 379 -7.71 35.26 -30.40
C GLN A 379 -7.72 35.84 -31.82
N LYS A 380 -6.83 35.35 -32.69
CA LYS A 380 -6.75 35.74 -34.11
C LYS A 380 -8.06 35.54 -34.86
N ASP A 381 -8.60 34.33 -34.81
CA ASP A 381 -9.79 33.95 -35.57
C ASP A 381 -11.05 34.69 -35.05
N HIS A 382 -11.07 35.13 -33.79
CA HIS A 382 -12.11 35.98 -33.17
C HIS A 382 -11.78 37.49 -33.14
N GLN A 383 -10.75 37.95 -33.87
CA GLN A 383 -10.35 39.37 -34.00
C GLN A 383 -9.97 40.06 -32.66
N LEU A 384 -9.43 39.28 -31.72
CA LEU A 384 -8.87 39.75 -30.45
C LEU A 384 -7.34 39.93 -30.56
N SER A 385 -6.74 40.56 -29.55
CA SER A 385 -5.28 40.70 -29.46
C SER A 385 -4.61 39.32 -29.30
N GLU A 386 -3.68 38.96 -30.20
CA GLU A 386 -2.95 37.67 -30.23
C GLU A 386 -1.88 37.53 -29.13
N SER A 387 -2.22 37.90 -27.89
CA SER A 387 -1.30 37.93 -26.76
C SER A 387 -0.87 36.53 -26.28
N GLY A 388 -1.67 35.50 -26.57
CA GLY A 388 -1.50 34.15 -26.01
C GLY A 388 -1.96 34.01 -24.56
N ASN A 389 -2.48 35.11 -23.99
CA ASN A 389 -2.94 35.23 -22.61
C ASN A 389 -4.44 35.55 -22.60
N ILE A 390 -5.21 34.81 -21.81
CA ILE A 390 -6.65 35.00 -21.66
C ILE A 390 -6.90 36.11 -20.65
N ASP A 391 -7.26 37.27 -21.17
CA ASP A 391 -7.81 38.40 -20.43
C ASP A 391 -9.34 38.31 -20.30
N ALA A 392 -9.97 39.36 -19.78
CA ALA A 392 -11.42 39.40 -19.62
C ALA A 392 -12.20 39.32 -20.95
N ALA A 393 -11.68 39.92 -22.03
CA ALA A 393 -12.33 39.89 -23.35
C ALA A 393 -12.23 38.49 -23.98
N THR A 394 -11.04 37.90 -23.97
CA THR A 394 -10.78 36.54 -24.48
C THR A 394 -11.59 35.50 -23.69
N ALA A 395 -11.68 35.64 -22.37
CA ALA A 395 -12.50 34.74 -21.54
C ALA A 395 -14.00 34.82 -21.91
N SER A 396 -14.52 36.03 -22.13
CA SER A 396 -15.91 36.25 -22.53
C SER A 396 -16.21 35.63 -23.90
N GLU A 397 -15.30 35.79 -24.86
CA GLU A 397 -15.49 35.29 -26.22
C GLU A 397 -15.33 33.76 -26.30
N ILE A 398 -14.44 33.13 -25.51
CA ILE A 398 -14.38 31.66 -25.39
C ILE A 398 -15.70 31.11 -24.87
N VAL A 399 -16.29 31.71 -23.82
CA VAL A 399 -17.58 31.26 -23.27
C VAL A 399 -18.70 31.40 -24.30
N LYS A 400 -18.75 32.53 -25.02
CA LYS A 400 -19.71 32.78 -26.11
C LYS A 400 -19.55 31.79 -27.27
N ALA A 401 -18.32 31.47 -27.66
CA ALA A 401 -18.03 30.49 -28.71
C ALA A 401 -18.42 29.07 -28.30
N VAL A 402 -18.09 28.62 -27.08
CA VAL A 402 -18.49 27.29 -26.58
C VAL A 402 -20.02 27.16 -26.50
N ALA A 403 -20.71 28.23 -26.10
CA ALA A 403 -22.18 28.26 -26.03
C ALA A 403 -22.87 28.21 -27.42
N ALA A 404 -22.13 28.43 -28.52
CA ALA A 404 -22.64 28.35 -29.89
C ALA A 404 -22.45 26.96 -30.54
N LEU A 405 -21.83 26.00 -29.85
CA LEU A 405 -21.63 24.64 -30.36
C LEU A 405 -22.97 23.85 -30.38
N PRO A 406 -23.29 23.14 -31.49
CA PRO A 406 -24.52 22.35 -31.57
C PRO A 406 -24.48 21.11 -30.66
N ALA A 407 -25.61 20.80 -30.03
CA ALA A 407 -25.74 19.64 -29.16
C ALA A 407 -25.64 18.31 -29.95
N ALA A 408 -24.88 17.36 -29.42
CA ALA A 408 -24.62 16.08 -30.08
C ALA A 408 -25.84 15.11 -30.01
N PRO A 409 -26.05 14.21 -30.99
CA PRO A 409 -27.20 13.31 -31.02
C PRO A 409 -27.15 12.22 -29.94
N ALA A 410 -28.31 11.89 -29.37
CA ALA A 410 -28.45 10.83 -28.37
C ALA A 410 -28.59 9.43 -29.02
N VAL A 411 -27.92 8.42 -28.45
CA VAL A 411 -28.02 7.01 -28.88
C VAL A 411 -29.09 6.30 -28.05
N THR A 412 -29.95 5.52 -28.71
CA THR A 412 -31.08 4.80 -28.08
C THR A 412 -30.86 3.28 -28.05
N THR A 413 -31.30 2.63 -26.98
CA THR A 413 -31.25 1.16 -26.79
C THR A 413 -32.67 0.63 -26.46
N PRO A 414 -33.08 -0.59 -26.89
CA PRO A 414 -34.50 -0.96 -26.95
C PRO A 414 -35.21 -1.21 -25.62
N ALA A 415 -36.54 -1.06 -25.61
CA ALA A 415 -37.38 -1.15 -24.42
C ALA A 415 -38.01 -2.53 -24.18
N ILE A 416 -38.12 -2.93 -22.91
CA ILE A 416 -38.97 -4.04 -22.44
C ILE A 416 -40.29 -3.44 -21.91
N LYS A 417 -41.42 -4.04 -22.30
CA LYS A 417 -42.76 -3.61 -21.89
C LYS A 417 -43.16 -4.24 -20.55
N ALA A 418 -43.66 -3.42 -19.62
CA ALA A 418 -44.48 -3.88 -18.49
C ALA A 418 -45.88 -3.26 -18.62
N ALA A 419 -46.92 -4.09 -18.53
CA ALA A 419 -48.31 -3.65 -18.65
C ALA A 419 -48.92 -3.33 -17.27
N ALA A 420 -49.82 -2.35 -17.22
CA ALA A 420 -50.44 -1.88 -15.98
C ALA A 420 -51.70 -2.67 -15.59
N LYS A 421 -52.08 -2.58 -14.31
CA LYS A 421 -53.48 -2.71 -13.89
C LYS A 421 -53.79 -1.80 -12.69
N THR A 422 -54.88 -1.04 -12.80
CA THR A 422 -55.44 -0.14 -11.78
C THR A 422 -56.37 -0.90 -10.81
N THR A 423 -56.68 -0.41 -9.60
CA THR A 423 -57.87 0.42 -9.22
C THR A 423 -58.01 0.41 -7.67
N SER A 424 -58.72 1.28 -6.93
CA SER A 424 -59.25 2.65 -7.14
C SER A 424 -59.92 3.24 -5.88
N ALA A 425 -59.77 4.56 -5.60
CA ALA A 425 -60.65 5.45 -4.80
C ALA A 425 -60.83 5.15 -3.26
N SER A 426 -61.39 6.01 -2.39
CA SER A 426 -62.02 7.34 -2.51
C SER A 426 -62.07 8.13 -1.17
N THR A 427 -61.98 9.49 -1.18
CA THR A 427 -62.68 10.53 -0.32
C THR A 427 -62.72 10.40 1.24
N THR A 428 -62.70 11.44 2.11
CA THR A 428 -62.83 12.93 2.00
C THR A 428 -62.40 13.70 3.28
N LYS A 429 -62.13 15.02 3.14
CA LYS A 429 -62.36 16.14 4.11
C LYS A 429 -61.65 16.19 5.49
N THR A 430 -60.60 17.01 5.53
CA THR A 430 -60.38 18.18 6.42
C THR A 430 -60.72 18.14 7.93
N ASN A 431 -59.70 18.37 8.76
CA ASN A 431 -59.73 19.44 9.79
C ASN A 431 -58.31 19.91 10.15
N LYS A 432 -58.15 21.18 10.56
CA LYS A 432 -56.85 21.81 10.86
C LYS A 432 -56.90 22.65 12.14
N PRO A 433 -56.06 22.34 13.13
CA PRO A 433 -55.41 23.34 14.00
C PRO A 433 -54.02 23.70 13.46
N ALA A 434 -53.45 24.84 13.88
CA ALA A 434 -52.17 25.31 13.38
C ALA A 434 -50.97 24.65 14.09
N VAL A 435 -49.98 24.21 13.30
CA VAL A 435 -48.63 23.89 13.76
C VAL A 435 -47.62 24.75 13.00
N LYS A 436 -46.51 25.03 13.67
CA LYS A 436 -45.32 25.79 13.26
C LYS A 436 -44.78 25.33 11.89
N PRO A 437 -44.13 26.21 11.08
CA PRO A 437 -43.56 25.82 9.78
C PRO A 437 -42.63 24.60 9.91
N GLU A 438 -43.02 23.51 9.26
CA GLU A 438 -42.31 22.24 9.29
C GLU A 438 -41.20 22.24 8.23
N ALA A 439 -40.00 21.82 8.61
CA ALA A 439 -38.84 21.89 7.73
C ALA A 439 -38.89 20.79 6.66
N VAL A 440 -38.65 21.17 5.40
CA VAL A 440 -38.39 20.22 4.30
C VAL A 440 -37.24 19.29 4.73
N PRO A 441 -37.36 17.96 4.58
CA PRO A 441 -36.33 17.03 5.05
C PRO A 441 -34.99 17.30 4.36
N ALA A 442 -34.00 17.71 5.14
CA ALA A 442 -32.66 17.97 4.65
C ALA A 442 -32.00 16.66 4.19
N LYS A 443 -31.39 16.68 2.99
CA LYS A 443 -30.64 15.56 2.43
C LYS A 443 -29.52 15.12 3.39
N SER A 444 -29.26 13.83 3.48
CA SER A 444 -28.07 13.31 4.18
C SER A 444 -26.79 13.54 3.37
N ALA A 445 -25.61 13.43 4.01
CA ALA A 445 -24.34 13.65 3.31
C ALA A 445 -24.15 12.68 2.13
N GLU A 446 -24.57 11.42 2.31
CA GLU A 446 -24.51 10.36 1.31
C GLU A 446 -25.46 10.63 0.13
N GLN A 447 -26.62 11.27 0.39
CA GLN A 447 -27.56 11.69 -0.65
C GLN A 447 -27.02 12.89 -1.45
N ILE A 448 -26.38 13.85 -0.79
CA ILE A 448 -25.75 15.01 -1.44
C ILE A 448 -24.56 14.57 -2.31
N TYR A 449 -23.68 13.72 -1.77
CA TYR A 449 -22.54 13.20 -2.51
C TYR A 449 -22.97 12.42 -3.76
N LYS A 450 -24.00 11.56 -3.65
CA LYS A 450 -24.57 10.83 -4.79
C LYS A 450 -25.27 11.73 -5.81
N LEU A 451 -25.86 12.85 -5.38
CA LEU A 451 -26.53 13.80 -6.29
C LEU A 451 -25.54 14.56 -7.18
N TYR A 452 -24.33 14.85 -6.67
CA TYR A 452 -23.30 15.62 -7.38
C TYR A 452 -22.10 14.77 -7.85
N GLY A 453 -22.13 13.45 -7.66
CA GLY A 453 -21.12 12.52 -8.19
C GLY A 453 -19.68 12.81 -7.78
N GLY A 454 -19.45 13.40 -6.60
CA GLY A 454 -18.12 13.84 -6.15
C GLY A 454 -17.66 15.21 -6.69
N GLU A 455 -18.53 16.01 -7.33
CA GLU A 455 -18.15 17.37 -7.74
C GLU A 455 -18.02 18.30 -6.50
N MET A 456 -16.80 18.43 -5.97
CA MET A 456 -16.48 19.22 -4.78
C MET A 456 -16.95 20.69 -4.86
N LEU A 457 -17.05 21.28 -6.05
CA LEU A 457 -17.54 22.66 -6.22
C LEU A 457 -19.07 22.78 -6.11
N ALA A 458 -19.82 21.74 -6.51
CA ALA A 458 -21.27 21.69 -6.32
C ALA A 458 -21.62 21.32 -4.87
N ILE A 459 -20.93 20.33 -4.31
CA ILE A 459 -21.03 19.93 -2.89
C ILE A 459 -20.64 21.11 -2.00
N GLY A 460 -19.55 21.82 -2.31
CA GLY A 460 -19.12 23.02 -1.58
C GLY A 460 -20.16 24.13 -1.55
N LYS A 461 -20.88 24.37 -2.66
CA LYS A 461 -21.99 25.34 -2.70
C LYS A 461 -23.19 24.94 -1.83
N GLU A 462 -23.60 23.68 -1.85
CA GLU A 462 -24.71 23.23 -0.98
C GLU A 462 -24.29 23.20 0.50
N MET A 463 -23.06 22.78 0.80
CA MET A 463 -22.47 22.83 2.15
C MET A 463 -22.30 24.27 2.67
N LEU A 464 -21.92 25.22 1.83
CA LEU A 464 -21.81 26.63 2.19
C LEU A 464 -23.18 27.19 2.61
N ALA A 465 -24.24 26.88 1.85
CA ALA A 465 -25.60 27.33 2.15
C ALA A 465 -26.15 26.80 3.49
N VAL A 466 -25.72 25.61 3.94
CA VAL A 466 -26.12 25.03 5.23
C VAL A 466 -25.09 25.23 6.35
N SER A 467 -23.92 25.81 6.08
CA SER A 467 -22.82 25.96 7.05
C SER A 467 -23.21 26.68 8.35
N LYS A 468 -24.14 27.65 8.28
CA LYS A 468 -24.68 28.39 9.43
C LYS A 468 -25.83 27.67 10.14
N SER A 469 -26.68 26.97 9.40
CA SER A 469 -27.95 26.41 9.89
C SER A 469 -27.85 24.93 10.30
N ASN A 470 -26.88 24.19 9.75
CA ASN A 470 -26.61 22.79 10.04
C ASN A 470 -25.11 22.46 9.90
N PRO A 471 -24.23 23.00 10.77
CA PRO A 471 -22.80 22.70 10.75
C PRO A 471 -22.51 21.20 10.97
N GLY A 472 -23.40 20.47 11.65
CA GLY A 472 -23.28 19.02 11.84
C GLY A 472 -23.39 18.21 10.54
N LEU A 473 -24.15 18.68 9.54
CA LEU A 473 -24.20 18.06 8.21
C LEU A 473 -22.89 18.29 7.43
N VAL A 474 -22.29 19.48 7.56
CA VAL A 474 -20.99 19.80 6.95
C VAL A 474 -19.87 18.95 7.56
N ILE A 475 -19.86 18.77 8.88
CA ILE A 475 -18.91 17.88 9.56
C ILE A 475 -19.11 16.43 9.08
N LYS A 476 -20.35 15.94 8.95
CA LYS A 476 -20.62 14.59 8.41
C LYS A 476 -20.20 14.42 6.95
N MET A 477 -20.30 15.47 6.12
CA MET A 477 -19.73 15.45 4.77
C MET A 477 -18.21 15.30 4.83
N LEU A 478 -17.53 16.11 5.65
CA LEU A 478 -16.08 15.98 5.88
C LEU A 478 -15.70 14.63 6.50
N ASP A 479 -16.58 13.93 7.21
CA ASP A 479 -16.34 12.55 7.66
C ASP A 479 -16.47 11.54 6.50
N TYR A 480 -17.45 11.71 5.62
CA TYR A 480 -17.80 10.78 4.53
C TYR A 480 -16.82 10.80 3.33
N LEU A 481 -16.17 11.93 3.07
CA LEU A 481 -15.25 12.13 1.94
C LEU A 481 -13.89 11.40 2.09
N SER A 482 -13.16 11.22 0.98
CA SER A 482 -11.73 10.85 1.01
C SER A 482 -10.85 12.04 1.44
N TRP A 483 -9.58 11.81 1.80
CA TRP A 483 -8.71 12.87 2.33
C TRP A 483 -8.53 14.05 1.37
N TYR A 484 -8.22 13.79 0.10
CA TYR A 484 -8.09 14.82 -0.94
C TYR A 484 -9.38 15.62 -1.14
N GLU A 485 -10.54 14.99 -0.99
CA GLU A 485 -11.84 15.67 -1.07
C GLU A 485 -12.15 16.51 0.18
N LYS A 486 -11.70 16.09 1.38
CA LYS A 486 -11.80 16.90 2.61
C LYS A 486 -11.01 18.19 2.48
N ASP A 487 -9.76 18.13 2.04
CA ASP A 487 -8.89 19.30 1.85
C ASP A 487 -9.53 20.28 0.85
N ASN A 488 -10.01 19.77 -0.29
CA ASN A 488 -10.71 20.57 -1.30
C ASN A 488 -12.01 21.20 -0.77
N LEU A 489 -12.84 20.46 -0.02
CA LEU A 489 -14.08 20.99 0.56
C LEU A 489 -13.78 22.01 1.68
N ALA A 490 -12.78 21.76 2.52
CA ALA A 490 -12.36 22.65 3.59
C ALA A 490 -11.78 23.96 3.05
N TYR A 491 -10.96 23.89 1.99
CA TYR A 491 -10.48 25.06 1.27
C TYR A 491 -11.63 25.81 0.58
N ASN A 492 -12.58 25.11 -0.05
CA ASN A 492 -13.74 25.74 -0.69
C ASN A 492 -14.62 26.50 0.31
N LEU A 493 -14.96 25.86 1.44
CA LEU A 493 -15.76 26.49 2.50
C LEU A 493 -15.02 27.65 3.17
N SER A 494 -13.77 27.45 3.59
CA SER A 494 -13.01 28.48 4.29
C SER A 494 -12.70 29.70 3.42
N SER A 495 -12.50 29.53 2.11
CA SER A 495 -12.32 30.65 1.17
C SER A 495 -13.59 31.48 0.96
N HIS A 496 -14.78 30.84 0.91
CA HIS A 496 -16.05 31.51 0.63
C HIS A 496 -16.78 32.03 1.89
N LEU A 497 -16.50 31.50 3.08
CA LEU A 497 -16.97 32.05 4.35
C LEU A 497 -16.24 33.37 4.67
N SER A 498 -16.97 34.47 4.86
CA SER A 498 -16.41 35.76 5.28
C SER A 498 -16.06 35.77 6.78
N GLU A 499 -15.31 36.78 7.25
CA GLU A 499 -14.95 36.89 8.68
C GLU A 499 -16.16 37.11 9.61
N SER A 500 -17.26 37.69 9.11
CA SER A 500 -18.55 37.74 9.82
C SER A 500 -19.33 36.43 9.75
N ASP A 501 -19.08 35.56 8.75
CA ASP A 501 -19.62 34.21 8.75
C ASP A 501 -18.88 33.34 9.79
N LEU A 502 -17.54 33.41 9.82
CA LEU A 502 -16.67 32.68 10.76
C LEU A 502 -16.84 33.08 12.24
N SER A 503 -17.36 34.29 12.51
CA SER A 503 -17.79 34.67 13.86
C SER A 503 -19.15 34.06 14.26
N SER A 504 -19.98 33.68 13.29
CA SER A 504 -21.37 33.20 13.48
C SER A 504 -21.57 31.69 13.44
N ILE A 505 -20.65 30.91 12.84
CA ILE A 505 -20.75 29.44 12.76
C ILE A 505 -20.16 28.74 13.99
N ASP A 506 -20.56 27.47 14.19
CA ASP A 506 -20.08 26.63 15.30
C ASP A 506 -18.55 26.52 15.29
N LYS A 507 -17.92 26.79 16.44
CA LYS A 507 -16.46 26.72 16.62
C LYS A 507 -15.89 25.32 16.38
N LYS A 508 -16.69 24.26 16.52
CA LYS A 508 -16.31 22.89 16.11
C LYS A 508 -16.15 22.77 14.60
N LEU A 509 -16.98 23.45 13.80
CA LEU A 509 -16.81 23.51 12.34
C LEU A 509 -15.61 24.38 11.97
N VAL A 510 -15.39 25.52 12.63
CA VAL A 510 -14.17 26.34 12.43
C VAL A 510 -12.90 25.53 12.73
N GLN A 511 -12.86 24.83 13.86
CA GLN A 511 -11.74 23.96 14.24
C GLN A 511 -11.60 22.78 13.27
N ARG A 512 -12.70 22.20 12.79
CA ARG A 512 -12.64 21.10 11.81
C ARG A 512 -12.05 21.58 10.48
N LEU A 513 -12.53 22.71 9.94
CA LEU A 513 -12.00 23.31 8.71
C LEU A 513 -10.51 23.68 8.85
N TYR A 514 -10.09 24.16 10.03
CA TYR A 514 -8.68 24.42 10.32
C TYR A 514 -7.85 23.14 10.35
N ASN A 515 -8.38 22.07 10.95
CA ASN A 515 -7.67 20.79 11.08
C ASN A 515 -7.47 20.07 9.74
N GLU A 516 -8.47 20.05 8.84
CA GLU A 516 -8.30 19.45 7.51
C GLU A 516 -7.26 20.24 6.68
N LEU A 517 -7.22 21.57 6.81
CA LEU A 517 -6.20 22.41 6.14
C LEU A 517 -4.80 22.30 6.78
N TYR A 518 -4.68 21.73 7.99
CA TYR A 518 -3.40 21.60 8.71
C TYR A 518 -2.66 20.29 8.35
N SER A 519 -2.58 19.99 7.06
CA SER A 519 -2.02 18.73 6.52
C SER A 519 -0.48 18.73 6.33
N GLY A 520 0.22 19.80 6.72
CA GLY A 520 1.69 19.87 6.76
C GLY A 520 2.37 20.34 5.46
N TYR A 521 1.66 20.42 4.33
CA TYR A 521 2.13 21.00 3.07
C TYR A 521 1.22 22.14 2.60
N THR A 522 1.02 23.15 3.44
CA THR A 522 0.17 24.31 3.13
C THR A 522 0.77 25.19 2.03
N SER A 523 0.05 25.40 0.93
CA SER A 523 0.35 26.49 0.01
C SER A 523 0.08 27.84 0.67
N ALA A 524 0.63 28.93 0.11
CA ALA A 524 0.36 30.29 0.58
C ALA A 524 -1.14 30.66 0.54
N ALA A 525 -1.95 29.99 -0.28
CA ALA A 525 -3.39 30.20 -0.34
C ALA A 525 -4.15 29.49 0.79
N GLU A 526 -3.74 28.26 1.14
CA GLU A 526 -4.30 27.49 2.25
C GLU A 526 -3.85 28.07 3.60
N GLN A 527 -2.58 28.46 3.73
CA GLN A 527 -2.08 29.17 4.90
C GLN A 527 -2.90 30.45 5.17
N LYS A 528 -3.22 31.21 4.12
CA LYS A 528 -4.10 32.40 4.24
C LYS A 528 -5.51 32.06 4.73
N GLN A 529 -6.05 30.88 4.44
CA GLN A 529 -7.32 30.43 5.02
C GLN A 529 -7.16 29.90 6.45
N MET A 530 -6.06 29.23 6.77
CA MET A 530 -5.73 28.83 8.14
C MET A 530 -5.57 30.03 9.06
N ASP A 531 -4.80 31.05 8.67
CA ASP A 531 -4.59 32.28 9.44
C ASP A 531 -5.93 32.99 9.71
N LYS A 532 -6.79 33.03 8.69
CA LYS A 532 -8.16 33.55 8.74
C LYS A 532 -9.04 32.75 9.71
N LEU A 533 -9.00 31.42 9.68
CA LEU A 533 -9.74 30.55 10.62
C LEU A 533 -9.22 30.65 12.06
N ASN A 534 -7.89 30.73 12.23
CA ASN A 534 -7.21 30.79 13.52
C ASN A 534 -7.63 32.01 14.36
N LYS A 535 -7.92 33.15 13.71
CA LYS A 535 -8.55 34.33 14.36
C LYS A 535 -9.82 34.01 15.17
N PHE A 536 -10.54 32.96 14.78
CA PHE A 536 -11.84 32.58 15.33
C PHE A 536 -11.79 31.35 16.24
N LEU A 537 -10.62 30.75 16.44
CA LEU A 537 -10.36 29.68 17.41
C LEU A 537 -10.08 30.28 18.80
N PRO A 538 -10.35 29.55 19.90
CA PRO A 538 -10.05 30.02 21.24
C PRO A 538 -8.52 30.08 21.46
N LYS A 539 -8.00 31.28 21.76
CA LYS A 539 -6.61 31.45 22.19
C LYS A 539 -6.39 30.78 23.55
N ALA A 540 -5.32 30.01 23.68
CA ALA A 540 -4.94 29.38 24.94
C ALA A 540 -4.24 30.39 25.86
N GLU A 541 -4.96 30.96 26.82
CA GLU A 541 -4.37 31.75 27.91
C GLU A 541 -4.01 30.85 29.12
N VAL A 542 -2.89 31.17 29.77
CA VAL A 542 -2.42 30.48 30.98
C VAL A 542 -2.57 31.43 32.17
N ALA A 543 -3.62 31.23 32.96
CA ALA A 543 -3.84 31.94 34.22
C ALA A 543 -4.20 30.97 35.35
N LYS A 544 -3.73 31.29 36.56
CA LYS A 544 -3.79 30.44 37.76
C LYS A 544 -5.12 30.62 38.49
N GLU A 545 -5.62 29.56 39.12
CA GLU A 545 -6.27 29.69 40.43
C GLU A 545 -5.96 28.45 41.30
N VAL A 546 -6.25 28.54 42.61
CA VAL A 546 -5.46 27.84 43.65
C VAL A 546 -6.34 27.09 44.66
N VAL A 547 -6.02 25.80 44.84
CA VAL A 547 -6.36 24.91 45.99
C VAL A 547 -7.85 24.72 46.34
N LYS A 548 -8.31 23.47 46.16
CA LYS A 548 -8.82 22.65 47.28
C LYS A 548 -8.69 21.15 46.97
N GLU A 549 -8.42 20.37 48.00
CA GLU A 549 -8.06 18.95 47.88
C GLU A 549 -9.28 18.03 47.79
N THR A 550 -9.17 16.95 47.02
CA THR A 550 -9.37 15.59 47.58
C THR A 550 -8.71 14.54 46.69
N LYS A 551 -8.21 13.45 47.30
CA LYS A 551 -7.36 12.48 46.63
C LYS A 551 -8.12 11.62 45.61
N LYS A 552 -7.66 11.66 44.36
CA LYS A 552 -7.71 10.51 43.43
C LYS A 552 -6.36 10.43 42.76
N GLU A 553 -5.78 9.23 42.70
CA GLU A 553 -4.45 9.04 42.09
C GLU A 553 -4.54 9.14 40.57
N THR A 554 -4.35 10.36 40.06
CA THR A 554 -4.23 10.61 38.63
C THR A 554 -2.93 9.96 38.15
N LYS A 555 -3.02 8.76 37.54
CA LYS A 555 -1.89 8.14 36.83
C LYS A 555 -1.36 9.13 35.81
N THR A 556 -0.21 9.74 36.08
CA THR A 556 0.43 10.71 35.19
C THR A 556 0.65 10.07 33.83
N LYS A 557 0.03 10.63 32.79
CA LYS A 557 0.03 10.03 31.46
C LYS A 557 1.37 10.30 30.78
N VAL A 558 2.39 9.52 31.15
CA VAL A 558 3.71 9.51 30.50
C VAL A 558 3.49 9.21 29.02
N GLN A 559 3.79 10.19 28.16
CA GLN A 559 3.81 9.97 26.71
C GLN A 559 4.95 8.98 26.40
N ASN A 560 4.59 7.70 26.24
CA ASN A 560 5.58 6.65 26.06
C ASN A 560 6.06 6.66 24.61
N SER A 561 7.11 7.46 24.38
CA SER A 561 7.84 7.55 23.13
C SER A 561 8.42 6.19 22.70
N ASN A 562 8.89 6.12 21.46
CA ASN A 562 9.37 4.88 20.85
C ASN A 562 10.39 4.15 21.76
N LEU A 563 10.13 2.87 22.02
CA LEU A 563 10.88 2.03 22.96
C LEU A 563 12.27 1.64 22.45
N ASP A 564 12.64 2.03 21.22
CA ASP A 564 13.95 1.76 20.63
C ASP A 564 15.11 2.14 21.56
N LEU A 565 15.85 1.13 22.00
CA LEU A 565 17.00 1.28 22.89
C LEU A 565 18.28 1.58 22.10
N SER A 566 19.14 2.46 22.61
CA SER A 566 20.47 2.67 22.02
C SER A 566 21.46 1.56 22.40
N GLY A 567 21.34 1.00 23.61
CA GLY A 567 22.09 -0.16 24.10
C GLY A 567 21.20 -1.19 24.80
N SER A 568 21.82 -2.15 25.50
CA SER A 568 21.15 -3.16 26.32
C SER A 568 20.87 -2.66 27.74
N VAL A 569 19.79 -3.16 28.36
CA VAL A 569 19.27 -2.72 29.66
C VAL A 569 19.10 -3.91 30.61
N GLY A 570 19.37 -3.72 31.90
CA GLY A 570 19.25 -4.74 32.94
C GLY A 570 20.59 -5.41 33.24
N LYS A 571 20.56 -6.69 33.62
CA LYS A 571 21.72 -7.39 34.19
C LYS A 571 22.91 -7.44 33.22
N GLY A 572 24.03 -6.83 33.58
CA GLY A 572 25.22 -6.71 32.74
C GLY A 572 24.95 -5.96 31.43
N GLY A 573 24.03 -4.99 31.47
CA GLY A 573 23.65 -4.14 30.33
C GLY A 573 24.59 -2.95 30.12
N ASP A 574 24.38 -2.24 29.02
CA ASP A 574 24.98 -0.93 28.77
C ASP A 574 24.35 0.14 29.67
N ASN A 575 23.10 -0.09 30.10
CA ASN A 575 22.39 0.59 31.19
C ASN A 575 22.42 2.12 31.13
N LYS A 576 22.39 2.69 29.92
CA LYS A 576 22.27 4.13 29.70
C LYS A 576 20.95 4.66 30.27
N ALA A 577 21.00 5.72 31.06
CA ALA A 577 19.87 6.24 31.84
C ALA A 577 18.59 6.44 31.00
N LYS A 578 18.73 6.93 29.75
CA LYS A 578 17.61 7.10 28.81
C LYS A 578 16.90 5.79 28.41
N ASP A 579 17.68 4.71 28.27
CA ASP A 579 17.18 3.41 27.83
C ASP A 579 16.63 2.62 29.02
N VAL A 580 17.28 2.74 30.19
CA VAL A 580 16.75 2.26 31.47
C VAL A 580 15.38 2.91 31.77
N LEU A 581 15.26 4.24 31.62
CA LEU A 581 14.02 4.96 31.90
C LEU A 581 12.86 4.53 30.99
N LYS A 582 13.11 4.29 29.70
CA LYS A 582 12.11 3.71 28.77
C LYS A 582 11.58 2.37 29.28
N ILE A 583 12.49 1.48 29.69
CA ILE A 583 12.15 0.15 30.21
C ILE A 583 11.41 0.23 31.55
N GLN A 584 11.84 1.10 32.47
CA GLN A 584 11.13 1.34 33.72
C GLN A 584 9.70 1.86 33.47
N ASN A 585 9.51 2.83 32.57
CA ASN A 585 8.17 3.33 32.20
C ASN A 585 7.28 2.23 31.59
N PHE A 586 7.83 1.38 30.73
CA PHE A 586 7.12 0.22 30.19
C PHE A 586 6.70 -0.78 31.30
N LEU A 587 7.63 -1.12 32.19
CA LEU A 587 7.36 -2.05 33.30
C LEU A 587 6.35 -1.49 34.30
N VAL A 588 6.32 -0.16 34.51
CA VAL A 588 5.28 0.53 35.30
C VAL A 588 3.92 0.48 34.60
N ASN A 589 3.85 0.77 33.30
CA ASN A 589 2.59 0.70 32.52
C ASN A 589 1.94 -0.69 32.61
N PHE A 590 2.76 -1.75 32.60
CA PHE A 590 2.32 -3.15 32.76
C PHE A 590 2.43 -3.69 34.19
N ASN A 591 2.54 -2.84 35.22
CA ASN A 591 2.51 -3.22 36.64
C ASN A 591 3.51 -4.34 37.05
N TYR A 592 4.66 -4.40 36.38
CA TYR A 592 5.81 -5.25 36.74
C TYR A 592 6.82 -4.51 37.63
N LEU A 593 6.81 -3.18 37.61
CA LEU A 593 7.61 -2.30 38.47
C LEU A 593 6.69 -1.27 39.14
N ALA A 594 6.92 -0.94 40.41
CA ALA A 594 6.16 0.07 41.12
C ALA A 594 6.56 1.47 40.65
N SER A 595 5.58 2.36 40.37
CA SER A 595 5.83 3.76 39.97
C SER A 595 6.54 4.60 41.03
N SER A 596 6.61 4.10 42.27
CA SER A 596 7.28 4.68 43.42
C SER A 596 8.66 4.08 43.73
N SER A 597 9.19 3.16 42.89
CA SER A 597 10.54 2.60 43.10
C SER A 597 11.59 3.72 43.04
N GLU A 598 12.50 3.74 44.02
CA GLU A 598 13.53 4.76 44.18
C GLU A 598 14.50 4.78 42.98
N GLU A 599 14.71 3.62 42.35
CA GLU A 599 15.49 3.48 41.11
C GLU A 599 14.97 4.39 40.00
N ILE A 600 13.65 4.57 39.89
CA ILE A 600 13.03 5.42 38.86
C ILE A 600 13.39 6.90 39.11
N THR A 601 13.45 7.32 40.37
CA THR A 601 13.79 8.71 40.74
C THR A 601 15.27 8.99 40.54
N ALA A 602 16.14 8.02 40.88
CA ALA A 602 17.57 8.10 40.60
C ALA A 602 17.84 8.16 39.08
N VAL A 603 17.29 7.21 38.31
CA VAL A 603 17.47 7.13 36.85
C VAL A 603 16.91 8.35 36.13
N LYS A 604 15.76 8.90 36.56
CA LYS A 604 15.24 10.18 36.03
C LYS A 604 16.23 11.32 36.23
N THR A 605 16.78 11.46 37.44
CA THR A 605 17.77 12.49 37.77
C THR A 605 19.03 12.34 36.89
N SER A 606 19.59 11.14 36.78
CA SER A 606 20.73 10.86 35.91
C SER A 606 20.43 11.13 34.42
N ASN A 607 19.24 10.76 33.93
CA ASN A 607 18.83 11.00 32.54
C ASN A 607 18.68 12.50 32.23
N THR A 608 18.16 13.30 33.16
CA THR A 608 18.05 14.75 33.00
C THR A 608 19.41 15.45 33.05
N GLN A 609 20.37 14.91 33.80
CA GLN A 609 21.75 15.42 33.84
C GLN A 609 22.56 15.02 32.60
N ASN A 610 22.52 13.74 32.21
CA ASN A 610 23.12 13.23 30.98
C ASN A 610 22.44 11.89 30.58
N PRO A 611 21.74 11.82 29.43
CA PRO A 611 21.00 10.62 29.01
C PRO A 611 21.89 9.42 28.65
N GLU A 612 23.19 9.62 28.39
CA GLU A 612 24.16 8.55 28.14
C GLU A 612 24.77 7.95 29.43
N THR A 613 24.48 8.52 30.62
CA THR A 613 25.00 8.04 31.91
C THR A 613 24.73 6.55 32.09
N LYS A 614 25.77 5.72 32.27
CA LYS A 614 25.62 4.31 32.63
C LYS A 614 25.21 4.20 34.10
N ILE A 615 24.17 3.41 34.36
CA ILE A 615 23.70 3.04 35.69
C ILE A 615 24.22 1.63 36.00
N GLU A 616 24.72 1.39 37.21
CA GLU A 616 25.28 0.08 37.57
C GLU A 616 24.20 -0.92 38.01
N ASP A 617 24.41 -2.21 37.74
CA ASP A 617 23.50 -3.31 38.09
C ASP A 617 23.04 -3.30 39.56
N LYS A 618 23.89 -2.81 40.47
CA LYS A 618 23.59 -2.71 41.91
C LYS A 618 22.49 -1.70 42.27
N ASP A 619 22.19 -0.78 41.36
CA ASP A 619 21.19 0.30 41.48
C ASP A 619 19.96 0.04 40.57
N LEU A 620 19.88 -1.16 39.98
CA LEU A 620 18.81 -1.61 39.08
C LEU A 620 18.21 -2.96 39.52
N LYS A 621 18.18 -3.25 40.82
CA LYS A 621 17.70 -4.51 41.41
C LYS A 621 16.20 -4.73 41.14
N ASP A 622 15.36 -3.73 41.42
CA ASP A 622 13.92 -3.78 41.14
C ASP A 622 13.68 -3.88 39.64
N THR A 623 14.41 -3.06 38.86
CA THR A 623 14.32 -3.03 37.40
C THR A 623 14.69 -4.40 36.79
N ILE A 624 15.79 -5.02 37.23
CA ILE A 624 16.23 -6.36 36.79
C ILE A 624 15.23 -7.44 37.22
N ALA A 625 14.68 -7.36 38.44
CA ALA A 625 13.64 -8.28 38.90
C ALA A 625 12.36 -8.16 38.06
N ALA A 626 11.91 -6.93 37.76
CA ALA A 626 10.77 -6.64 36.92
C ALA A 626 10.96 -7.14 35.47
N ILE A 627 12.16 -7.00 34.89
CA ILE A 627 12.50 -7.58 33.59
C ILE A 627 12.32 -9.12 33.62
N LYS A 628 12.77 -9.80 34.68
CA LYS A 628 12.57 -11.26 34.82
C LYS A 628 11.10 -11.65 34.98
N GLN A 629 10.32 -10.89 35.74
CA GLN A 629 8.88 -11.10 35.89
C GLN A 629 8.16 -10.96 34.53
N TYR A 630 8.55 -9.96 33.73
CA TYR A 630 8.07 -9.83 32.34
C TYR A 630 8.53 -11.00 31.47
N GLN A 631 9.81 -11.39 31.51
CA GLN A 631 10.34 -12.52 30.74
C GLN A 631 9.59 -13.83 31.04
N LYS A 632 9.33 -14.16 32.32
CA LYS A 632 8.60 -15.39 32.70
C LYS A 632 7.11 -15.34 32.38
N TYR A 633 6.43 -14.21 32.64
CA TYR A 633 4.95 -14.17 32.67
C TYR A 633 4.30 -13.25 31.62
N GLY A 634 5.05 -12.41 30.93
CA GLY A 634 4.52 -11.36 30.04
C GLY A 634 5.10 -11.33 28.63
N ALA A 635 6.20 -12.04 28.39
CA ALA A 635 6.88 -12.04 27.11
C ALA A 635 6.14 -12.91 26.07
N THR A 636 6.24 -12.45 24.82
CA THR A 636 5.42 -12.92 23.69
C THR A 636 6.19 -13.90 22.78
N THR A 637 7.39 -14.32 23.19
CA THR A 637 8.27 -15.21 22.40
C THR A 637 8.87 -16.29 23.30
N SER A 638 8.94 -17.53 22.80
CA SER A 638 9.44 -18.68 23.56
C SER A 638 10.89 -18.50 24.02
N ALA A 639 11.72 -17.80 23.25
CA ALA A 639 13.10 -17.52 23.59
C ALA A 639 13.27 -16.52 24.76
N SER A 640 12.36 -15.54 24.91
CA SER A 640 12.32 -14.67 26.09
C SER A 640 11.86 -15.42 27.35
N VAL A 641 10.86 -16.30 27.20
CA VAL A 641 10.37 -17.14 28.30
C VAL A 641 11.43 -18.14 28.75
N ALA A 642 12.31 -18.58 27.85
CA ALA A 642 13.44 -19.45 28.15
C ALA A 642 14.63 -18.72 28.82
N SER A 643 14.88 -17.43 28.56
CA SER A 643 16.11 -16.77 29.06
C SER A 643 16.03 -16.39 30.54
N GLN A 644 14.98 -15.65 30.96
CA GLN A 644 14.76 -15.17 32.35
C GLN A 644 16.01 -14.56 33.01
N ASP A 645 16.91 -14.01 32.20
CA ASP A 645 18.24 -13.53 32.58
C ASP A 645 18.21 -12.18 33.32
N GLY A 646 17.14 -11.41 33.14
CA GLY A 646 17.03 -10.02 33.60
C GLY A 646 17.74 -9.01 32.70
N LYS A 647 18.08 -9.38 31.45
CA LYS A 647 18.69 -8.51 30.45
C LYS A 647 17.80 -8.36 29.22
N ILE A 648 17.60 -7.12 28.80
CA ILE A 648 17.04 -6.76 27.50
C ILE A 648 18.23 -6.40 26.60
N SER A 649 18.61 -7.33 25.73
CA SER A 649 19.53 -6.98 24.64
C SER A 649 18.76 -6.24 23.56
N LYS A 650 19.37 -5.17 23.03
CA LYS A 650 18.89 -4.49 21.83
C LYS A 650 18.68 -5.51 20.70
N ASP A 651 17.58 -5.34 19.96
CA ASP A 651 17.19 -6.13 18.78
C ASP A 651 17.13 -7.66 19.01
N LYS A 652 16.83 -8.10 20.24
CA LYS A 652 16.51 -9.50 20.58
C LYS A 652 15.10 -9.66 21.13
N TYR A 653 14.63 -10.91 21.12
CA TYR A 653 13.35 -11.44 21.60
C TYR A 653 12.57 -10.59 22.62
N THR A 654 13.20 -10.21 23.74
CA THR A 654 12.54 -9.47 24.83
C THR A 654 12.26 -8.01 24.46
N HIS A 655 13.16 -7.37 23.72
CA HIS A 655 12.94 -6.03 23.15
C HIS A 655 11.82 -6.06 22.11
N THR A 656 11.81 -7.05 21.21
CA THR A 656 10.73 -7.26 20.21
C THR A 656 9.37 -7.41 20.89
N SER A 657 9.32 -8.24 21.94
CA SER A 657 8.11 -8.47 22.73
C SER A 657 7.60 -7.18 23.39
N MET A 658 8.48 -6.42 24.05
CA MET A 658 8.09 -5.16 24.68
C MET A 658 7.68 -4.10 23.65
N LYS A 659 8.32 -4.03 22.46
CA LYS A 659 7.92 -3.11 21.38
C LYS A 659 6.48 -3.36 20.91
N GLU A 660 6.10 -4.61 20.65
CA GLU A 660 4.72 -4.91 20.23
C GLU A 660 3.72 -4.64 21.36
N MET A 661 4.02 -5.04 22.60
CA MET A 661 3.16 -4.74 23.75
C MET A 661 3.01 -3.23 23.99
N ASN A 662 4.05 -2.44 23.76
CA ASN A 662 4.00 -0.97 23.87
C ASN A 662 3.16 -0.34 22.74
N ARG A 663 3.23 -0.88 21.51
CA ARG A 663 2.35 -0.49 20.40
C ARG A 663 0.89 -0.70 20.76
N ILE A 664 0.55 -1.91 21.21
CA ILE A 664 -0.83 -2.27 21.60
C ILE A 664 -1.28 -1.41 22.80
N TYR A 665 -0.41 -1.14 23.77
CA TYR A 665 -0.73 -0.24 24.89
C TYR A 665 -1.06 1.18 24.40
N ASN A 666 -0.19 1.79 23.60
CA ASN A 666 -0.39 3.15 23.10
C ASN A 666 -1.65 3.30 22.22
N GLN A 667 -2.08 2.23 21.54
CA GLN A 667 -3.23 2.23 20.62
C GLN A 667 -4.57 1.83 21.29
N TYR A 668 -4.54 0.93 22.28
CA TYR A 668 -5.74 0.31 22.84
C TYR A 668 -5.95 0.57 24.34
N ASN A 669 -4.96 1.05 25.11
CA ASN A 669 -5.12 1.15 26.58
C ASN A 669 -6.19 2.16 27.05
N ASP A 670 -6.35 3.27 26.34
CA ASP A 670 -7.41 4.27 26.64
C ASP A 670 -8.80 3.79 26.20
N GLN A 671 -8.89 2.76 25.34
CA GLN A 671 -10.16 2.29 24.83
C GLN A 671 -10.95 1.60 25.94
N LYS A 672 -12.22 2.00 26.07
CA LYS A 672 -13.21 1.35 26.92
C LYS A 672 -14.46 1.09 26.10
N PHE A 673 -14.97 -0.12 26.18
CA PHE A 673 -16.20 -0.50 25.52
C PHE A 673 -17.08 -1.36 26.43
N GLU A 674 -18.36 -0.99 26.47
CA GLU A 674 -19.44 -1.61 27.23
C GLU A 674 -20.63 -1.61 26.28
N GLY A 675 -21.14 -2.80 25.98
CA GLY A 675 -22.05 -3.04 24.85
C GLY A 675 -21.83 -4.41 24.23
N VAL A 676 -22.90 -4.93 23.62
CA VAL A 676 -22.89 -6.18 22.85
C VAL A 676 -22.26 -5.93 21.48
N ILE A 677 -21.52 -6.91 20.95
CA ILE A 677 -21.02 -6.93 19.58
C ILE A 677 -21.55 -8.20 18.93
N ALA A 678 -22.31 -8.05 17.85
CA ALA A 678 -22.83 -9.18 17.07
C ALA A 678 -21.66 -10.06 16.53
N ASN A 679 -21.94 -11.33 16.24
CA ASN A 679 -20.91 -12.20 15.69
C ASN A 679 -20.48 -11.70 14.30
N VAL A 680 -19.17 -11.46 14.12
CA VAL A 680 -18.58 -11.05 12.85
C VAL A 680 -18.44 -12.22 11.86
N LEU A 681 -18.57 -13.45 12.34
CA LEU A 681 -18.72 -14.67 11.53
C LEU A 681 -20.11 -15.28 11.73
N SER A 682 -20.72 -15.71 10.64
CA SER A 682 -21.95 -16.50 10.64
C SER A 682 -21.68 -17.98 10.86
N ASP A 683 -22.71 -18.72 11.28
CA ASP A 683 -22.63 -20.13 11.66
C ASP A 683 -22.22 -21.06 10.47
N SER A 684 -22.30 -20.58 9.23
CA SER A 684 -21.83 -21.26 8.01
C SER A 684 -20.33 -21.03 7.70
N GLN A 685 -19.70 -20.05 8.34
CA GLN A 685 -18.25 -19.80 8.29
C GLN A 685 -17.48 -20.62 9.34
N TRP A 686 -18.17 -21.34 10.24
CA TRP A 686 -17.53 -22.30 11.14
C TRP A 686 -16.85 -23.44 10.37
N ARG A 687 -15.68 -23.90 10.85
CA ARG A 687 -14.93 -25.03 10.29
C ARG A 687 -14.44 -25.96 11.39
N THR A 688 -14.31 -27.24 11.05
CA THR A 688 -13.81 -28.28 11.93
C THR A 688 -12.47 -28.83 11.45
N GLN A 689 -11.60 -29.15 12.40
CA GLN A 689 -10.27 -29.72 12.13
C GLN A 689 -10.35 -31.17 11.61
N PHE A 690 -11.45 -31.86 11.88
CA PHE A 690 -11.67 -33.24 11.46
C PHE A 690 -12.11 -33.28 9.99
N ARG A 691 -11.65 -34.29 9.23
CA ARG A 691 -12.15 -34.54 7.86
C ARG A 691 -13.30 -35.56 7.86
N TYR A 692 -14.14 -35.54 6.83
CA TYR A 692 -15.03 -36.66 6.53
C TYR A 692 -14.21 -37.94 6.26
N GLY A 693 -14.69 -39.07 6.77
CA GLY A 693 -14.02 -40.37 6.65
C GLY A 693 -12.92 -40.60 7.69
N TYR A 694 -11.81 -41.19 7.27
CA TYR A 694 -10.76 -41.68 8.16
C TYR A 694 -9.90 -40.57 8.76
N ASN A 695 -9.72 -40.59 10.08
CA ASN A 695 -8.87 -39.64 10.82
C ASN A 695 -7.91 -40.42 11.74
N TYR A 696 -6.61 -40.24 11.50
CA TYR A 696 -5.46 -40.90 12.13
C TYR A 696 -5.29 -40.69 13.63
N ARG A 697 -4.26 -41.31 14.19
CA ARG A 697 -3.61 -40.91 15.45
C ARG A 697 -2.20 -40.37 15.20
N ASN A 698 -1.63 -39.69 16.20
CA ASN A 698 -0.28 -39.12 16.13
C ASN A 698 0.77 -40.20 15.82
N GLY A 699 1.59 -39.98 14.79
CA GLY A 699 2.66 -40.90 14.38
C GLY A 699 2.25 -41.95 13.33
N GLU A 700 1.14 -41.72 12.61
CA GLU A 700 0.63 -42.59 11.55
C GLU A 700 0.75 -41.94 10.15
N ASP A 701 1.66 -40.98 9.98
CA ASP A 701 1.64 -39.99 8.88
C ASP A 701 1.75 -40.62 7.47
N ASP A 702 2.53 -41.71 7.30
CA ASP A 702 2.62 -42.47 6.04
C ASP A 702 1.26 -43.00 5.56
N ASN A 703 0.36 -43.33 6.51
CA ASN A 703 -0.97 -43.85 6.21
C ASN A 703 -1.91 -42.75 5.67
N GLU A 704 -1.63 -41.46 5.94
CA GLU A 704 -2.41 -40.37 5.36
C GLU A 704 -2.18 -40.27 3.84
N LYS A 705 -0.96 -40.50 3.37
CA LYS A 705 -0.69 -40.56 1.94
C LYS A 705 -1.40 -41.73 1.26
N GLU A 706 -1.35 -42.94 1.85
CA GLU A 706 -2.07 -44.10 1.29
C GLU A 706 -3.58 -43.82 1.14
N TYR A 707 -4.19 -43.15 2.12
CA TYR A 707 -5.62 -42.80 2.08
C TYR A 707 -5.97 -41.73 1.06
N ILE A 708 -5.17 -40.66 0.94
CA ILE A 708 -5.40 -39.63 -0.09
C ILE A 708 -5.30 -40.27 -1.48
N ASP A 709 -4.26 -41.06 -1.73
CA ASP A 709 -4.06 -41.75 -3.01
C ASP A 709 -5.17 -42.79 -3.26
N PHE A 710 -5.65 -43.51 -2.23
CA PHE A 710 -6.73 -44.50 -2.35
C PHE A 710 -8.11 -43.85 -2.55
N VAL A 711 -8.43 -42.75 -1.86
CA VAL A 711 -9.68 -42.01 -2.06
C VAL A 711 -9.71 -41.46 -3.49
N LYS A 712 -8.63 -40.81 -3.94
CA LYS A 712 -8.50 -40.34 -5.32
C LYS A 712 -8.65 -41.47 -6.34
N LYS A 713 -8.00 -42.62 -6.13
CA LYS A 713 -8.13 -43.80 -6.98
C LYS A 713 -9.54 -44.42 -7.00
N THR A 714 -10.28 -44.31 -5.89
CA THR A 714 -11.59 -44.96 -5.72
C THR A 714 -12.76 -44.08 -6.14
N THR A 715 -12.61 -42.75 -6.08
CA THR A 715 -13.71 -41.76 -6.24
C THR A 715 -13.43 -40.66 -7.27
N GLY A 716 -12.18 -40.49 -7.70
CA GLY A 716 -11.74 -39.34 -8.49
C GLY A 716 -11.51 -38.04 -7.70
N TYR A 717 -11.88 -37.95 -6.41
CA TYR A 717 -11.69 -36.72 -5.63
C TYR A 717 -10.24 -36.52 -5.20
N ASP A 718 -9.66 -35.36 -5.53
CA ASP A 718 -8.30 -34.96 -5.12
C ASP A 718 -8.16 -34.66 -3.62
N ASP A 719 -9.23 -34.22 -2.95
CA ASP A 719 -9.23 -33.96 -1.51
C ASP A 719 -10.22 -34.89 -0.79
N PRO A 720 -9.77 -35.68 0.21
CA PRO A 720 -10.66 -36.57 0.96
C PRO A 720 -11.75 -35.84 1.76
N ALA A 721 -11.69 -34.51 1.94
CA ALA A 721 -12.82 -33.75 2.47
C ALA A 721 -14.08 -33.88 1.59
N ASP A 722 -13.93 -34.07 0.27
CA ASP A 722 -15.04 -34.23 -0.68
C ASP A 722 -15.59 -35.67 -0.76
N LEU A 723 -15.02 -36.64 -0.02
CA LEU A 723 -15.47 -38.04 0.02
C LEU A 723 -16.97 -38.20 0.40
N HIS A 724 -17.56 -37.22 1.08
CA HIS A 724 -19.00 -37.19 1.39
C HIS A 724 -19.91 -37.06 0.15
N LYS A 725 -19.35 -36.76 -1.03
CA LYS A 725 -20.04 -36.63 -2.32
C LYS A 725 -20.01 -37.90 -3.17
N ALA A 726 -19.15 -38.86 -2.82
CA ALA A 726 -19.04 -40.14 -3.50
C ALA A 726 -20.28 -41.03 -3.26
N SER A 727 -20.47 -42.06 -4.07
CA SER A 727 -21.54 -43.04 -3.86
C SER A 727 -21.32 -43.86 -2.58
N ASN A 728 -22.42 -44.39 -2.01
CA ASN A 728 -22.36 -45.26 -0.84
C ASN A 728 -21.43 -46.48 -1.05
N ASP A 729 -21.36 -47.01 -2.27
CA ASP A 729 -20.49 -48.13 -2.62
C ASP A 729 -19.01 -47.75 -2.59
N GLU A 730 -18.66 -46.56 -3.05
CA GLU A 730 -17.28 -46.04 -3.00
C GLU A 730 -16.87 -45.70 -1.56
N ILE A 731 -17.75 -45.03 -0.80
CA ILE A 731 -17.55 -44.75 0.62
C ILE A 731 -17.35 -46.07 1.39
N THR A 732 -18.12 -47.11 1.08
CA THR A 732 -17.97 -48.45 1.67
C THR A 732 -16.64 -49.11 1.30
N LYS A 733 -16.20 -49.02 0.03
CA LYS A 733 -14.88 -49.52 -0.39
C LYS A 733 -13.72 -48.85 0.38
N VAL A 734 -13.78 -47.53 0.55
CA VAL A 734 -12.79 -46.77 1.36
C VAL A 734 -12.86 -47.20 2.84
N LYS A 735 -14.06 -47.25 3.44
CA LYS A 735 -14.26 -47.61 4.85
C LYS A 735 -13.81 -49.05 5.18
N ASN A 736 -13.92 -49.97 4.23
CA ASN A 736 -13.45 -51.35 4.38
C ASN A 736 -11.92 -51.51 4.23
N LYS A 737 -11.24 -50.61 3.51
CA LYS A 737 -9.77 -50.62 3.36
C LYS A 737 -9.06 -50.01 4.57
N PHE A 738 -9.64 -48.97 5.19
CA PHE A 738 -9.01 -48.25 6.31
C PHE A 738 -9.71 -48.55 7.63
N THR A 739 -9.22 -49.59 8.31
CA THR A 739 -9.74 -50.07 9.61
C THR A 739 -8.71 -49.84 10.72
N GLY A 740 -9.07 -49.13 11.79
CA GLY A 740 -8.25 -49.02 13.01
C GLY A 740 -8.38 -47.69 13.75
N ALA A 741 -8.42 -46.58 13.02
CA ALA A 741 -8.63 -45.24 13.56
C ALA A 741 -10.10 -44.78 13.49
N THR A 742 -10.37 -43.56 13.97
CA THR A 742 -11.72 -43.00 14.05
C THR A 742 -12.24 -42.53 12.69
N TRP A 743 -13.38 -43.10 12.28
CA TRP A 743 -14.15 -42.65 11.12
C TRP A 743 -15.21 -41.63 11.55
N TRP A 744 -15.27 -40.47 10.89
CA TRP A 744 -16.26 -39.42 11.15
C TRP A 744 -17.11 -39.13 9.92
N ASP A 745 -18.43 -39.25 10.05
CA ASP A 745 -19.41 -39.03 8.98
C ASP A 745 -20.60 -38.14 9.38
N THR A 746 -20.47 -37.40 10.49
CA THR A 746 -21.46 -36.41 10.98
C THR A 746 -21.63 -35.23 10.02
N GLU A 747 -22.79 -34.55 10.07
CA GLU A 747 -23.08 -33.37 9.23
C GLU A 747 -21.98 -32.28 9.34
N GLY A 748 -21.44 -32.07 10.55
CA GLY A 748 -20.39 -31.09 10.79
C GLY A 748 -19.07 -31.36 10.06
N VAL A 749 -18.77 -32.60 9.65
CA VAL A 749 -17.60 -32.92 8.81
C VAL A 749 -17.95 -33.06 7.32
N LYS A 750 -19.23 -33.03 6.92
CA LYS A 750 -19.60 -32.99 5.49
C LYS A 750 -19.34 -31.60 4.91
N ASP A 751 -19.96 -30.58 5.50
CA ASP A 751 -19.97 -29.24 4.91
C ASP A 751 -18.83 -28.32 5.38
N SER A 752 -18.07 -28.72 6.42
CA SER A 752 -17.23 -27.78 7.19
C SER A 752 -15.84 -28.29 7.55
N SER A 753 -15.39 -29.43 7.02
CA SER A 753 -14.02 -29.91 7.19
C SER A 753 -12.96 -29.01 6.55
N ILE A 754 -11.83 -28.85 7.23
CA ILE A 754 -10.63 -28.22 6.66
C ILE A 754 -10.05 -29.06 5.52
N ARG A 755 -9.81 -28.42 4.37
CA ARG A 755 -9.20 -29.07 3.20
C ARG A 755 -7.71 -29.36 3.43
N THR A 756 -7.12 -30.13 2.55
CA THR A 756 -5.72 -30.54 2.62
C THR A 756 -4.80 -29.38 2.19
N ASN A 757 -5.18 -28.66 1.13
CA ASN A 757 -4.51 -27.41 0.70
C ASN A 757 -4.72 -26.19 1.62
N GLN A 758 -5.52 -26.33 2.69
CA GLN A 758 -5.78 -25.28 3.68
C GLN A 758 -4.94 -25.44 4.97
N LYS A 759 -4.11 -26.48 5.07
CA LYS A 759 -3.20 -26.69 6.21
C LYS A 759 -1.89 -25.96 5.99
N ALA A 760 -1.41 -25.25 7.01
CA ALA A 760 -0.09 -24.62 7.00
C ALA A 760 1.03 -25.50 7.59
N ARG A 761 0.71 -26.76 7.93
CA ARG A 761 1.61 -27.72 8.57
C ARG A 761 1.49 -29.09 7.89
N GLU A 762 2.43 -29.41 7.01
CA GLU A 762 2.45 -30.65 6.23
C GLU A 762 2.65 -31.91 7.10
N SER A 763 3.19 -31.75 8.32
CA SER A 763 3.58 -32.81 9.25
C SER A 763 2.73 -32.89 10.53
N LYS A 764 1.42 -32.63 10.42
CA LYS A 764 0.47 -32.88 11.53
C LYS A 764 -0.82 -33.57 11.04
N PRO A 765 -1.27 -34.66 11.68
CA PRO A 765 -2.56 -35.26 11.40
C PRO A 765 -3.73 -34.29 11.55
N ASN A 766 -4.68 -34.36 10.60
CA ASN A 766 -5.89 -33.53 10.51
C ASN A 766 -6.53 -33.16 11.86
N TYR A 767 -6.77 -34.16 12.71
CA TYR A 767 -7.47 -33.99 13.99
C TYR A 767 -6.71 -33.16 15.05
N VAL A 768 -5.50 -32.70 14.75
CA VAL A 768 -4.66 -31.81 15.59
C VAL A 768 -4.63 -30.37 15.04
N CYS A 769 -5.14 -30.13 13.82
CA CYS A 769 -5.10 -28.85 13.10
C CYS A 769 -6.06 -27.76 13.61
N CYS A 770 -6.31 -27.69 14.93
CA CYS A 770 -7.06 -26.59 15.57
C CYS A 770 -6.48 -25.22 15.21
N TRP A 771 -5.16 -25.13 15.10
CA TRP A 771 -4.42 -23.95 14.65
C TRP A 771 -4.80 -23.53 13.23
N ASP A 772 -4.64 -24.43 12.25
CA ASP A 772 -4.90 -24.14 10.83
C ASP A 772 -6.40 -23.86 10.58
N THR A 773 -7.27 -24.58 11.30
CA THR A 773 -8.74 -24.42 11.18
C THR A 773 -9.23 -23.12 11.81
N ALA A 774 -8.66 -22.71 12.95
CA ALA A 774 -8.93 -21.40 13.51
C ALA A 774 -8.42 -20.29 12.58
N LYS A 775 -7.21 -20.42 12.02
CA LYS A 775 -6.67 -19.46 11.04
C LYS A 775 -7.59 -19.31 9.81
N LEU A 776 -8.05 -20.40 9.22
CA LEU A 776 -9.04 -20.39 8.13
C LEU A 776 -10.35 -19.67 8.52
N MET A 777 -10.80 -19.78 9.78
CA MET A 777 -11.96 -19.03 10.27
C MET A 777 -11.66 -17.55 10.52
N LEU A 778 -10.42 -17.18 10.88
CA LEU A 778 -9.99 -15.76 10.97
C LEU A 778 -10.07 -15.09 9.59
N ASP A 779 -9.55 -15.76 8.56
CA ASP A 779 -9.50 -15.27 7.18
C ASP A 779 -10.91 -14.93 6.64
N PHE A 780 -11.95 -15.65 7.05
CA PHE A 780 -13.36 -15.36 6.71
C PHE A 780 -13.90 -14.02 7.27
N SER A 781 -13.18 -13.35 8.16
CA SER A 781 -13.49 -11.99 8.65
C SER A 781 -12.66 -10.90 7.96
N GLY A 782 -11.85 -11.24 6.95
CA GLY A 782 -10.89 -10.32 6.33
C GLY A 782 -9.71 -9.95 7.25
N ALA A 783 -9.51 -10.70 8.32
CA ALA A 783 -8.36 -10.59 9.21
C ALA A 783 -7.36 -11.70 8.92
N THR A 784 -6.07 -11.40 9.09
CA THR A 784 -4.98 -12.39 9.09
C THR A 784 -4.13 -12.17 10.34
N GLU A 785 -3.41 -13.17 10.84
CA GLU A 785 -2.51 -12.98 11.98
C GLU A 785 -1.15 -12.38 11.56
N LYS A 786 -0.56 -11.58 12.45
CA LYS A 786 0.76 -10.93 12.25
C LYS A 786 1.94 -11.90 12.45
N GLY A 787 1.70 -13.12 12.95
CA GLY A 787 2.66 -14.22 13.13
C GLY A 787 3.07 -14.48 14.59
N ASP A 788 3.73 -15.62 14.85
CA ASP A 788 3.88 -16.22 16.20
C ASP A 788 4.38 -15.28 17.31
N ASN A 789 5.34 -14.41 17.01
CA ASN A 789 5.94 -13.46 17.98
C ASN A 789 5.00 -12.30 18.38
N TYR A 790 3.93 -12.08 17.60
CA TYR A 790 2.99 -10.97 17.75
C TYR A 790 1.70 -11.46 18.42
N LYS A 791 1.77 -11.58 19.75
CA LYS A 791 0.66 -12.02 20.60
C LYS A 791 0.59 -11.21 21.89
N VAL A 792 -0.55 -11.22 22.56
CA VAL A 792 -0.71 -10.80 23.95
C VAL A 792 -0.84 -12.06 24.81
N GLN A 793 0.17 -12.36 25.65
CA GLN A 793 0.08 -13.45 26.62
C GLN A 793 -0.84 -13.02 27.77
N THR A 794 -1.92 -13.78 28.02
CA THR A 794 -3.01 -13.39 28.95
C THR A 794 -3.18 -14.36 30.13
N PHE A 795 -2.86 -15.64 29.97
CA PHE A 795 -2.72 -16.60 31.08
C PHE A 795 -1.47 -17.46 30.91
N VAL A 796 -0.84 -17.83 32.04
CA VAL A 796 0.42 -18.58 32.11
C VAL A 796 0.39 -19.59 33.25
N LYS A 797 0.89 -20.80 32.99
CA LYS A 797 0.91 -21.95 33.92
C LYS A 797 2.35 -22.40 34.13
N ASP A 798 2.75 -22.59 35.39
CA ASP A 798 3.96 -23.29 35.78
C ASP A 798 3.65 -24.59 36.54
N SER A 799 4.68 -25.31 36.96
CA SER A 799 4.58 -26.66 37.53
C SER A 799 3.82 -26.76 38.86
N GLN A 800 3.37 -25.64 39.44
CA GLN A 800 2.63 -25.62 40.70
C GLN A 800 1.34 -24.78 40.64
N SER A 801 1.24 -23.79 39.75
CA SER A 801 0.05 -22.95 39.63
C SER A 801 -0.11 -22.30 38.25
N GLY A 802 -1.30 -21.76 37.97
CA GLY A 802 -1.51 -20.91 36.79
C GLY A 802 -2.24 -19.62 37.15
N LYS A 803 -1.90 -18.52 36.45
CA LYS A 803 -2.41 -17.18 36.73
C LYS A 803 -2.61 -16.37 35.45
N PHE A 804 -3.55 -15.43 35.49
CA PHE A 804 -3.65 -14.37 34.47
C PHE A 804 -2.47 -13.40 34.58
N THR A 805 -2.15 -12.74 33.47
CA THR A 805 -1.03 -11.80 33.34
C THR A 805 -1.51 -10.35 33.50
N ASN A 806 -0.58 -9.42 33.72
CA ASN A 806 -0.91 -8.00 33.80
C ASN A 806 -1.42 -7.41 32.46
N GLN A 807 -1.22 -8.13 31.35
CA GLN A 807 -1.65 -7.77 30.00
C GLN A 807 -3.13 -8.10 29.72
N ALA A 808 -3.79 -8.90 30.58
CA ALA A 808 -5.15 -9.38 30.32
C ALA A 808 -6.18 -8.26 30.07
N GLU A 809 -6.13 -7.17 30.84
CA GLU A 809 -7.00 -5.99 30.64
C GLU A 809 -6.80 -5.35 29.25
N LEU A 810 -5.55 -5.26 28.79
CA LEU A 810 -5.23 -4.74 27.46
C LEU A 810 -5.65 -5.72 26.35
N GLY A 811 -5.58 -7.03 26.62
CA GLY A 811 -6.11 -8.07 25.74
C GLY A 811 -7.62 -7.94 25.52
N VAL A 812 -8.40 -7.70 26.58
CA VAL A 812 -9.85 -7.41 26.49
C VAL A 812 -10.11 -6.15 25.65
N LYS A 813 -9.35 -5.06 25.86
CA LYS A 813 -9.49 -3.83 25.06
C LYS A 813 -9.17 -4.07 23.57
N TYR A 814 -8.15 -4.89 23.28
CA TYR A 814 -7.79 -5.28 21.93
C TYR A 814 -8.89 -6.10 21.23
N ILE A 815 -9.43 -7.12 21.91
CA ILE A 815 -10.52 -7.95 21.36
C ILE A 815 -11.77 -7.10 21.11
N ASP A 816 -12.17 -6.26 22.07
CA ASP A 816 -13.30 -5.33 21.92
C ASP A 816 -13.14 -4.42 20.69
N ALA A 817 -11.91 -3.99 20.37
CA ALA A 817 -11.63 -3.11 19.24
C ALA A 817 -11.64 -3.82 17.88
N GLN A 818 -11.05 -5.03 17.78
CA GLN A 818 -11.05 -5.83 16.55
C GLN A 818 -12.46 -6.28 16.17
N LEU A 819 -13.24 -6.78 17.13
CA LEU A 819 -14.64 -7.17 16.90
C LEU A 819 -15.48 -5.98 16.42
N LYS A 820 -15.21 -4.77 16.91
CA LYS A 820 -15.89 -3.54 16.45
C LYS A 820 -15.47 -3.08 15.05
N SER A 821 -14.32 -3.48 14.53
CA SER A 821 -13.93 -3.24 13.13
C SER A 821 -14.35 -4.38 12.19
N GLY A 822 -15.14 -5.35 12.66
CA GLY A 822 -15.59 -6.50 11.90
C GLY A 822 -14.55 -7.63 11.79
N LYS A 823 -13.36 -7.47 12.38
CA LYS A 823 -12.30 -8.48 12.39
C LYS A 823 -12.53 -9.47 13.54
N ALA A 824 -12.53 -10.76 13.25
CA ALA A 824 -12.51 -11.80 14.28
C ALA A 824 -11.14 -11.81 14.99
N VAL A 825 -11.02 -12.52 16.11
CA VAL A 825 -9.75 -12.58 16.86
C VAL A 825 -9.32 -14.01 17.14
N PHE A 826 -8.11 -14.33 16.70
CA PHE A 826 -7.51 -15.65 16.86
C PHE A 826 -6.86 -15.79 18.24
N VAL A 827 -7.29 -16.77 19.03
CA VAL A 827 -6.83 -16.93 20.42
C VAL A 827 -6.48 -18.39 20.75
N GLY A 828 -5.49 -18.53 21.62
CA GLY A 828 -5.20 -19.78 22.32
C GLY A 828 -5.92 -19.84 23.67
N ILE A 829 -6.24 -21.05 24.10
CA ILE A 829 -6.74 -21.33 25.44
C ILE A 829 -5.94 -22.47 26.11
N GLU A 830 -5.99 -22.50 27.44
CA GLU A 830 -5.74 -23.71 28.23
C GLU A 830 -7.09 -24.33 28.59
N LYS A 831 -7.36 -25.56 28.14
CA LYS A 831 -8.51 -26.40 28.53
C LYS A 831 -8.22 -27.27 29.76
N GLY A 832 -6.98 -27.29 30.24
CA GLY A 832 -6.57 -28.06 31.41
C GLY A 832 -6.50 -29.55 31.12
N ALA A 833 -5.96 -29.90 29.95
CA ALA A 833 -5.70 -31.28 29.53
C ALA A 833 -4.20 -31.49 29.29
N ASP A 834 -3.62 -32.52 29.89
CA ASP A 834 -2.20 -32.90 29.71
C ASP A 834 -1.97 -33.61 28.35
N LYS A 835 -2.47 -33.02 27.27
CA LYS A 835 -2.39 -33.51 25.90
C LYS A 835 -1.52 -32.58 25.07
N THR A 836 -0.29 -33.01 24.77
CA THR A 836 0.61 -32.46 23.74
C THR A 836 0.51 -30.95 23.55
N ILE A 837 1.11 -30.20 24.47
CA ILE A 837 1.14 -28.73 24.49
C ILE A 837 1.38 -28.16 23.08
N ASN A 838 0.45 -27.32 22.61
CA ASN A 838 0.57 -26.70 21.29
C ASN A 838 1.55 -25.52 21.31
N GLU A 839 1.50 -24.68 22.36
CA GLU A 839 2.50 -23.62 22.59
C GLU A 839 2.50 -23.16 24.06
N GLY A 840 3.50 -23.56 24.85
CA GLY A 840 3.69 -23.07 26.23
C GLY A 840 2.55 -23.44 27.19
N THR A 841 1.64 -22.50 27.46
CA THR A 841 0.40 -22.74 28.24
C THR A 841 -0.82 -23.03 27.36
N THR A 842 -0.72 -22.84 26.04
CA THR A 842 -1.82 -23.09 25.09
C THR A 842 -1.88 -24.58 24.74
N ASP A 843 -3.01 -25.23 25.05
CA ASP A 843 -3.31 -26.60 24.60
C ASP A 843 -4.26 -26.62 23.38
N HIS A 844 -5.11 -25.60 23.20
CA HIS A 844 -6.12 -25.55 22.13
C HIS A 844 -6.29 -24.16 21.52
N TYR A 845 -6.85 -24.10 20.31
CA TYR A 845 -7.03 -22.87 19.52
C TYR A 845 -8.48 -22.68 19.06
N ILE A 846 -8.98 -21.44 19.13
CA ILE A 846 -10.36 -21.03 18.82
C ILE A 846 -10.37 -19.63 18.18
N ILE A 847 -11.49 -19.24 17.57
CA ILE A 847 -11.72 -17.85 17.12
C ILE A 847 -12.78 -17.19 17.98
N ILE A 848 -12.48 -16.03 18.56
CA ILE A 848 -13.47 -15.15 19.16
C ILE A 848 -14.18 -14.38 18.02
N VAL A 849 -15.51 -14.43 18.03
CA VAL A 849 -16.36 -13.90 16.94
C VAL A 849 -17.28 -12.76 17.36
N GLY A 850 -17.55 -12.57 18.65
CA GLY A 850 -18.51 -11.56 19.12
C GLY A 850 -18.49 -11.40 20.64
N LYS A 851 -19.32 -10.50 21.17
CA LYS A 851 -19.39 -10.18 22.60
C LYS A 851 -20.83 -10.07 23.08
N GLY A 852 -21.21 -10.83 24.10
CA GLY A 852 -22.54 -10.84 24.69
C GLY A 852 -22.53 -10.53 26.20
N GLN A 853 -23.72 -10.60 26.81
CA GLN A 853 -23.94 -10.27 28.22
C GLN A 853 -25.04 -11.16 28.83
N ASP A 854 -24.74 -11.81 29.95
CA ASP A 854 -25.67 -12.62 30.77
C ASP A 854 -25.91 -11.91 32.10
N GLY A 855 -27.02 -11.17 32.21
CA GLY A 855 -27.26 -10.29 33.36
C GLY A 855 -26.14 -9.25 33.48
N ASP A 856 -25.37 -9.27 34.58
CA ASP A 856 -24.23 -8.36 34.78
C ASP A 856 -22.90 -8.91 34.21
N LYS A 857 -22.88 -10.15 33.67
CA LYS A 857 -21.65 -10.82 33.21
C LYS A 857 -21.41 -10.64 31.72
N TRP A 858 -20.33 -10.00 31.34
CA TRP A 858 -19.87 -9.93 29.96
C TRP A 858 -19.18 -11.22 29.52
N TYR A 859 -19.32 -11.60 28.25
CA TYR A 859 -18.61 -12.74 27.67
C TYR A 859 -18.25 -12.53 26.19
N TYR A 860 -17.25 -13.26 25.71
CA TYR A 860 -16.96 -13.42 24.29
C TYR A 860 -17.60 -14.70 23.73
N ASN A 861 -18.28 -14.60 22.59
CA ASN A 861 -18.67 -15.74 21.76
C ASN A 861 -17.46 -16.28 21.00
N TYR A 862 -17.32 -17.60 20.92
CA TYR A 862 -16.25 -18.21 20.13
C TYR A 862 -16.68 -19.41 19.28
N PHE A 863 -15.92 -19.64 18.21
CA PHE A 863 -16.01 -20.81 17.34
C PHE A 863 -14.89 -21.79 17.73
N ASP A 864 -15.27 -23.02 18.09
CA ASP A 864 -14.36 -24.12 18.45
C ASP A 864 -14.20 -25.08 17.26
N PRO A 865 -13.00 -25.21 16.66
CA PRO A 865 -12.75 -26.18 15.59
C PRO A 865 -12.61 -27.62 16.11
N GLY A 866 -12.52 -27.83 17.42
CA GLY A 866 -12.24 -29.09 18.09
C GLY A 866 -13.42 -30.05 18.25
N THR A 867 -14.43 -29.98 17.37
CA THR A 867 -15.63 -30.84 17.42
C THR A 867 -16.08 -31.28 16.02
N VAL A 868 -16.54 -32.53 15.90
CA VAL A 868 -17.21 -33.07 14.69
C VAL A 868 -18.71 -32.72 14.63
N ASN A 869 -19.29 -32.27 15.76
CA ASN A 869 -20.66 -31.80 15.85
C ASN A 869 -20.69 -30.28 15.68
N LYS A 870 -21.45 -29.84 14.67
CA LYS A 870 -21.67 -28.46 14.19
C LYS A 870 -22.30 -27.56 15.26
N GLU A 871 -23.35 -28.04 15.93
CA GLU A 871 -24.08 -27.31 16.98
C GLU A 871 -23.23 -27.03 18.24
N ASN A 872 -22.21 -27.84 18.51
CA ASN A 872 -21.23 -27.59 19.56
C ASN A 872 -20.06 -26.69 19.09
N GLY A 873 -19.90 -26.49 17.78
CA GLY A 873 -18.82 -25.71 17.18
C GLY A 873 -18.98 -24.20 17.33
N TYR A 874 -20.21 -23.70 17.24
CA TYR A 874 -20.54 -22.27 17.35
C TYR A 874 -21.62 -21.97 18.40
N ASN A 875 -21.84 -22.87 19.36
CA ASN A 875 -23.00 -22.84 20.24
C ASN A 875 -23.10 -21.52 21.03
N LYS A 876 -24.14 -20.72 20.75
CA LYS A 876 -24.29 -19.37 21.33
C LYS A 876 -24.54 -19.36 22.84
N ASP A 877 -24.83 -20.51 23.45
CA ASP A 877 -25.03 -20.66 24.91
C ASP A 877 -23.86 -21.36 25.61
N LYS A 878 -23.22 -22.34 24.96
CA LYS A 878 -22.07 -23.07 25.53
C LYS A 878 -20.71 -22.40 25.23
N ASN A 879 -20.54 -21.79 24.06
CA ASN A 879 -19.25 -21.31 23.57
C ASN A 879 -19.02 -19.85 23.97
N ARG A 880 -19.05 -19.63 25.29
CA ARG A 880 -18.84 -18.33 25.96
C ARG A 880 -17.54 -18.37 26.76
N LEU A 881 -16.74 -17.30 26.70
CA LEU A 881 -15.66 -17.02 27.66
C LEU A 881 -16.03 -15.76 28.44
N TYR A 882 -16.30 -15.90 29.74
CA TYR A 882 -16.72 -14.78 30.59
C TYR A 882 -15.54 -13.87 30.93
N ILE A 883 -15.78 -12.56 30.88
CA ILE A 883 -14.83 -11.52 31.19
C ILE A 883 -14.99 -11.14 32.66
N GLY A 884 -13.92 -11.15 33.45
CA GLY A 884 -13.93 -10.71 34.83
C GLY A 884 -14.38 -9.24 34.97
N SER A 885 -14.97 -8.87 36.10
CA SER A 885 -15.49 -7.50 36.33
C SER A 885 -14.39 -6.42 36.33
N ASP A 886 -13.15 -6.78 36.64
CA ASP A 886 -11.98 -5.91 36.51
C ASP A 886 -11.28 -6.02 35.14
N ARG A 887 -11.83 -6.84 34.23
CA ARG A 887 -11.34 -7.20 32.90
C ARG A 887 -9.98 -7.92 32.87
N LYS A 888 -9.48 -8.47 33.99
CA LYS A 888 -8.18 -9.16 34.05
C LYS A 888 -8.27 -10.69 33.95
N THR A 889 -9.46 -11.26 33.88
CA THR A 889 -9.67 -12.68 33.57
C THR A 889 -10.60 -12.83 32.35
N VAL A 890 -10.37 -13.87 31.55
CA VAL A 890 -11.25 -14.29 30.44
C VAL A 890 -11.29 -15.81 30.42
N GLU A 891 -12.38 -16.41 30.92
CA GLU A 891 -12.45 -17.86 31.17
C GLU A 891 -13.88 -18.43 31.20
N ASN A 892 -13.99 -19.75 31.08
CA ASN A 892 -15.21 -20.51 31.37
C ASN A 892 -14.85 -21.91 31.88
N GLY A 893 -15.06 -22.15 33.17
CA GLY A 893 -14.71 -23.40 33.84
C GLY A 893 -13.21 -23.69 33.77
N LYS A 894 -12.81 -24.71 32.99
CA LYS A 894 -11.39 -24.99 32.75
C LYS A 894 -10.78 -24.13 31.65
N ASN A 895 -11.57 -23.67 30.69
CA ASN A 895 -11.10 -22.95 29.51
C ASN A 895 -10.63 -21.54 29.90
N LYS A 896 -9.33 -21.25 29.82
CA LYS A 896 -8.77 -19.92 30.12
C LYS A 896 -8.10 -19.34 28.89
N LEU A 897 -8.33 -18.07 28.59
CA LEU A 897 -7.65 -17.35 27.52
C LEU A 897 -6.13 -17.30 27.83
N SER A 898 -5.33 -18.06 27.09
CA SER A 898 -3.88 -18.15 27.30
C SER A 898 -3.14 -17.07 26.54
N GLN A 899 -3.53 -16.83 25.29
CA GLN A 899 -2.90 -15.85 24.40
C GLN A 899 -3.84 -15.36 23.31
N ILE A 900 -3.65 -14.11 22.89
CA ILE A 900 -4.36 -13.48 21.77
C ILE A 900 -3.35 -13.27 20.66
N ARG A 901 -3.57 -13.78 19.44
CA ARG A 901 -2.77 -13.40 18.27
C ARG A 901 -3.19 -12.01 17.82
N VAL A 902 -2.20 -11.20 17.46
CA VAL A 902 -2.42 -9.85 16.94
C VAL A 902 -2.73 -9.98 15.45
N ASN A 903 -3.88 -9.46 15.04
CA ASN A 903 -4.25 -9.34 13.63
C ASN A 903 -3.24 -8.42 12.91
N ASN A 904 -3.02 -8.68 11.63
CA ASN A 904 -2.45 -7.72 10.70
C ASN A 904 -3.51 -6.60 10.51
N GLU A 905 -3.14 -5.37 10.86
CA GLU A 905 -4.08 -4.25 11.05
C GLU A 905 -4.33 -3.48 9.75
#